data_AF-A0A7M7IPX7-F1
#
_entry.id   AF-A0A7M7IPX7-F1
#
_cell.length_a   1.000
_cell.length_b   1.000
_cell.length_c   1.000
_cell.angle_alpha   90.00
_cell.angle_beta   90.00
_cell.angle_gamma   90.00
#
_symmetry.space_group_name_H-M   'P 1'
#
loop_
_entity.id
_entity.type
_entity.pdbx_description
1 polymer ?
#
loop_
_entity_poly.entity_id
_entity_poly.type
_entity_poly.pdbx_seq_one_letter_code
_entity_poly.pdbx_strand_id
1 'polypeptide(L)'
;MIETSFQFDLATMWSSESEKETFQNESLDIEDVKSVDTSFQQDQEINEDDSLPGKSRSKYYAAYNIFSNWLKENEATISEETMLVYFDKYMKKYKPSSVWAHYSMIKTMIKVRENIDISTYKVLLNQLKINSSGYRSKKSEVFSGEQIKKFLEEAPDEIHLANKVVIIFGTMGYCRGEELTQMKMKHITEEGQLLVVDLPPDITYKPRQFTINADMSEIVKKYMKLRFQNASTDRFFLTYRHGKLTNQPIGKNKFGCIPRQIATWLKLKNADLYTGHALRRTSSKLLSNAGGIMINLKHLGGWKYHRVNQGSGDNSLNLRTRMPEVEEVFIKEEFEDDENDSFINAPDINSLIIDYGPKKTKETEEIRLSPCLKRHQTTENLFPSSSPKRQKMTEKFLPSLSPKRQETSCSKESSSKNFEVCVDSYGSIKNAVEGGADRLELCSALSEGGLTPSFGLAKLAKKIATIPVFAMLRIRGGNFIYDPDEIDAMLEDLQVLKSLGIDGFVFGALKSSSELDTDACKRVVAAAYPLPVTFHRAFDEMTNGPLDTLDTIIDLGFKRLLTSGREKSAAEGVYLLGDLVERAGDRLVIMPGAGITAENIACVCRGTKAKEFHGSAKRPTKAKDDDVEVKIERDNGVPVTDAITVSRIKKILKECWEREKPV
;
A
#
# COMPACT_ATOMS: atom_id res chain seq x y z
N MET A 1 33.17 -48.55 19.16
CA MET A 1 33.63 -48.13 17.82
C MET A 1 32.99 -49.03 16.78
N ILE A 2 31.80 -48.67 16.28
CA ILE A 2 31.32 -49.00 14.93
C ILE A 2 30.44 -47.81 14.53
N GLU A 3 30.97 -46.97 13.66
CA GLU A 3 30.24 -45.91 12.95
C GLU A 3 29.28 -46.56 11.94
N THR A 4 28.03 -46.12 11.91
CA THR A 4 27.17 -46.25 10.73
C THR A 4 26.43 -44.93 10.51
N SER A 5 26.95 -44.16 9.57
CA SER A 5 26.38 -42.93 9.03
C SER A 5 25.17 -43.23 8.15
N PHE A 6 23.98 -42.80 8.56
CA PHE A 6 22.81 -42.68 7.67
C PHE A 6 22.79 -41.27 7.08
N GLN A 7 23.24 -41.18 5.83
CA GLN A 7 23.20 -39.96 5.02
C GLN A 7 21.88 -39.98 4.24
N PHE A 8 20.91 -39.17 4.66
CA PHE A 8 19.64 -38.99 3.94
C PHE A 8 19.87 -38.04 2.75
N ASP A 9 19.84 -38.60 1.55
CA ASP A 9 20.05 -37.86 0.30
C ASP A 9 18.73 -37.23 -0.19
N LEU A 10 18.57 -35.93 0.09
CA LEU A 10 17.40 -35.11 -0.27
C LEU A 10 17.27 -34.84 -1.79
N ALA A 11 18.25 -35.24 -2.59
CA ALA A 11 18.30 -34.91 -4.03
C ALA A 11 17.47 -35.85 -4.93
N THR A 12 17.02 -37.01 -4.44
CA THR A 12 16.34 -38.03 -5.26
C THR A 12 14.81 -37.99 -5.24
N MET A 13 14.19 -37.12 -4.44
CA MET A 13 12.71 -37.05 -4.32
C MET A 13 12.03 -36.09 -5.31
N TRP A 14 12.79 -35.37 -6.14
CA TRP A 14 12.28 -34.36 -7.09
C TRP A 14 12.48 -34.70 -8.56
N SER A 15 12.44 -35.99 -8.91
CA SER A 15 12.49 -36.40 -10.31
C SER A 15 11.35 -37.36 -10.65
N SER A 16 10.15 -36.81 -10.81
CA SER A 16 9.13 -37.37 -11.70
C SER A 16 8.12 -36.29 -12.08
N GLU A 17 8.07 -35.95 -13.37
CA GLU A 17 6.98 -35.22 -13.99
C GLU A 17 5.65 -35.96 -13.73
N SER A 18 4.66 -35.24 -13.20
CA SER A 18 3.25 -35.57 -13.44
C SER A 18 2.39 -34.29 -13.38
N GLU A 19 1.96 -33.89 -14.58
CA GLU A 19 0.63 -33.37 -14.92
C GLU A 19 -0.02 -32.32 -13.99
N LYS A 20 -0.06 -31.08 -14.47
CA LYS A 20 -0.97 -30.02 -13.98
C LYS A 20 -2.41 -30.37 -14.33
N GLU A 21 -3.10 -31.11 -13.48
CA GLU A 21 -4.57 -31.09 -13.46
C GLU A 21 -5.08 -29.86 -12.71
N THR A 22 -5.86 -29.04 -13.41
CA THR A 22 -6.67 -27.95 -12.87
C THR A 22 -7.71 -28.49 -11.88
N PHE A 23 -7.38 -28.52 -10.59
CA PHE A 23 -8.36 -28.74 -9.52
C PHE A 23 -9.05 -27.42 -9.16
N GLN A 24 -10.26 -27.23 -9.70
CA GLN A 24 -11.29 -26.48 -8.98
C GLN A 24 -11.68 -27.33 -7.75
N ASN A 25 -11.17 -26.99 -6.56
CA ASN A 25 -11.64 -27.62 -5.32
C ASN A 25 -12.25 -26.58 -4.38
N GLU A 26 -13.54 -26.75 -4.14
CA GLU A 26 -14.29 -26.18 -3.03
C GLU A 26 -13.53 -26.39 -1.72
N SER A 27 -12.86 -25.35 -1.25
CA SER A 27 -12.10 -25.36 0.00
C SER A 27 -12.97 -24.84 1.14
N LEU A 28 -13.03 -25.59 2.25
CA LEU A 28 -13.92 -25.34 3.38
C LEU A 28 -13.41 -24.21 4.29
N ASP A 29 -14.33 -23.42 4.85
CA ASP A 29 -14.03 -22.48 5.93
C ASP A 29 -14.04 -23.22 7.30
N ILE A 30 -13.21 -22.78 8.26
CA ILE A 30 -13.15 -23.38 9.61
C ILE A 30 -14.52 -23.31 10.31
N GLU A 31 -15.37 -22.35 9.93
CA GLU A 31 -16.72 -22.20 10.48
C GLU A 31 -17.71 -23.28 10.01
N ASP A 32 -17.37 -24.07 8.98
CA ASP A 32 -18.21 -25.13 8.44
C ASP A 32 -18.04 -26.50 9.15
N VAL A 33 -17.08 -26.62 10.07
CA VAL A 33 -16.90 -27.82 10.89
C VAL A 33 -17.92 -27.80 12.03
N LYS A 34 -19.14 -28.25 11.74
CA LYS A 34 -20.14 -28.57 12.75
C LYS A 34 -19.63 -29.66 13.69
N SER A 35 -19.62 -29.33 14.99
CA SER A 35 -19.68 -30.24 16.15
C SER A 35 -18.92 -31.57 15.99
N VAL A 36 -17.66 -31.60 16.43
CA VAL A 36 -17.01 -32.86 16.84
C VAL A 36 -17.11 -32.96 18.35
N ASP A 37 -17.59 -34.12 18.81
CA ASP A 37 -17.97 -34.49 20.17
C ASP A 37 -17.08 -33.92 21.28
N THR A 38 -17.71 -33.14 22.17
CA THR A 38 -17.15 -32.71 23.46
C THR A 38 -17.33 -33.79 24.52
N SER A 39 -16.81 -34.99 24.28
CA SER A 39 -16.83 -36.07 25.27
C SER A 39 -15.44 -36.67 25.45
N PHE A 40 -14.53 -35.88 26.03
CA PHE A 40 -13.43 -36.41 26.85
C PHE A 40 -13.12 -35.35 27.92
N GLN A 41 -13.80 -35.50 29.06
CA GLN A 41 -13.30 -34.97 30.33
C GLN A 41 -12.09 -35.81 30.70
N GLN A 42 -10.93 -35.18 30.75
CA GLN A 42 -9.92 -35.57 31.73
C GLN A 42 -9.29 -34.31 32.29
N ASP A 43 -9.61 -34.10 33.56
CA ASP A 43 -9.16 -33.02 34.40
C ASP A 43 -7.62 -32.97 34.42
N GLN A 44 -7.08 -31.93 33.80
CA GLN A 44 -5.86 -31.31 34.28
C GLN A 44 -6.23 -29.85 34.55
N GLU A 45 -6.09 -29.45 35.82
CA GLU A 45 -6.34 -28.09 36.31
C GLU A 45 -5.84 -27.06 35.30
N ILE A 46 -6.80 -26.36 34.68
CA ILE A 46 -6.48 -25.20 33.84
C ILE A 46 -6.05 -24.12 34.82
N ASN A 47 -4.74 -23.95 35.01
CA ASN A 47 -4.20 -22.70 35.53
C ASN A 47 -4.81 -21.57 34.68
N GLU A 48 -5.60 -20.71 35.30
CA GLU A 48 -6.24 -19.55 34.67
C GLU A 48 -5.15 -18.56 34.25
N ASP A 49 -4.57 -18.79 33.08
CA ASP A 49 -3.55 -17.92 32.51
C ASP A 49 -4.24 -16.72 31.84
N ASP A 50 -4.06 -15.54 32.46
CA ASP A 50 -4.64 -14.23 32.10
C ASP A 50 -4.11 -13.69 30.75
N SER A 51 -3.21 -14.42 30.07
CA SER A 51 -2.57 -14.02 28.82
C SER A 51 -3.44 -14.18 27.55
N LEU A 52 -4.55 -14.95 27.60
CA LEU A 52 -5.41 -15.19 26.43
C LEU A 52 -6.68 -14.32 26.40
N PRO A 53 -7.05 -13.70 25.24
CA PRO A 53 -8.27 -12.91 25.12
C PRO A 53 -9.54 -13.71 25.45
N GLY A 54 -10.27 -13.29 26.49
CA GLY A 54 -11.43 -14.04 27.03
C GLY A 54 -12.49 -14.44 26.00
N LYS A 55 -12.80 -13.60 25.01
CA LYS A 55 -13.82 -13.90 23.97
C LYS A 55 -13.40 -14.96 22.95
N SER A 56 -12.10 -15.20 22.76
CA SER A 56 -11.59 -16.13 21.73
C SER A 56 -10.88 -17.35 22.33
N ARG A 57 -10.79 -17.42 23.66
CA ARG A 57 -10.06 -18.45 24.40
C ARG A 57 -10.47 -19.88 24.00
N SER A 58 -11.76 -20.14 23.82
CA SER A 58 -12.27 -21.45 23.36
C SER A 58 -11.74 -21.86 21.98
N LYS A 59 -11.59 -20.90 21.05
CA LYS A 59 -11.04 -21.16 19.71
C LYS A 59 -9.56 -21.54 19.76
N TYR A 60 -8.79 -20.87 20.62
CA TYR A 60 -7.37 -21.16 20.81
C TYR A 60 -7.17 -22.56 21.41
N TYR A 61 -7.94 -22.91 22.43
CA TYR A 61 -7.88 -24.27 23.00
C TYR A 61 -8.36 -25.34 22.01
N ALA A 62 -9.42 -25.09 21.25
CA ALA A 62 -9.87 -26.05 20.23
C ALA A 62 -8.79 -26.27 19.16
N ALA A 63 -8.16 -25.21 18.66
CA ALA A 63 -7.07 -25.29 17.70
C ALA A 63 -5.85 -26.05 18.28
N TYR A 64 -5.49 -25.79 19.53
CA TYR A 64 -4.42 -26.48 20.22
C TYR A 64 -4.73 -27.96 20.43
N ASN A 65 -5.93 -28.31 20.87
CA ASN A 65 -6.33 -29.69 21.10
C ASN A 65 -6.27 -30.52 19.81
N ILE A 66 -6.69 -29.97 18.67
CA ILE A 66 -6.56 -30.62 17.36
C ILE A 66 -5.09 -30.92 17.06
N PHE A 67 -4.19 -29.97 17.33
CA PHE A 67 -2.76 -30.14 17.13
C PHE A 67 -2.13 -31.13 18.12
N SER A 68 -2.45 -31.03 19.41
CA SER A 68 -1.94 -31.94 20.44
C SER A 68 -2.38 -33.38 20.24
N ASN A 69 -3.63 -33.60 19.78
CA ASN A 69 -4.10 -34.94 19.43
C ASN A 69 -3.30 -35.50 18.25
N TRP A 70 -3.05 -34.68 17.22
CA TRP A 70 -2.22 -35.09 16.09
C TRP A 70 -0.79 -35.42 16.51
N LEU A 71 -0.17 -34.67 17.43
CA LEU A 71 1.15 -35.00 17.97
C LEU A 71 1.16 -36.35 18.69
N LYS A 72 0.14 -36.62 19.52
CA LYS A 72 -0.01 -37.90 20.24
C LYS A 72 -0.18 -39.08 19.28
N GLU A 73 -1.00 -38.92 18.25
CA GLU A 73 -1.24 -39.97 17.23
C GLU A 73 0.01 -40.31 16.41
N ASN A 74 0.93 -39.36 16.23
CA ASN A 74 2.14 -39.53 15.41
C ASN A 74 3.40 -39.73 16.26
N GLU A 75 3.26 -39.88 17.58
CA GLU A 75 4.37 -39.99 18.55
C GLU A 75 5.46 -38.92 18.32
N ALA A 76 5.05 -37.71 17.94
CA ALA A 76 5.94 -36.66 17.47
C ALA A 76 6.16 -35.57 18.53
N THR A 77 7.36 -34.98 18.53
CA THR A 77 7.69 -33.80 19.35
C THR A 77 7.59 -32.52 18.53
N ILE A 78 7.47 -31.37 19.21
CA ILE A 78 7.37 -30.06 18.55
C ILE A 78 8.75 -29.68 18.00
N SER A 79 8.95 -29.91 16.70
CA SER A 79 10.12 -29.46 15.92
C SER A 79 9.69 -28.79 14.62
N GLU A 80 10.62 -28.15 13.91
CA GLU A 80 10.31 -27.52 12.62
C GLU A 80 9.85 -28.56 11.58
N GLU A 81 10.42 -29.76 11.59
CA GLU A 81 10.05 -30.88 10.72
C GLU A 81 8.63 -31.37 10.99
N THR A 82 8.29 -31.60 12.27
CA THR A 82 6.94 -32.04 12.68
C THR A 82 5.89 -31.00 12.29
N MET A 83 6.21 -29.72 12.43
CA MET A 83 5.31 -28.62 12.07
C MET A 83 5.10 -28.52 10.56
N LEU A 84 6.14 -28.76 9.76
CA LEU A 84 6.03 -28.81 8.31
C LEU A 84 5.07 -29.92 7.86
N VAL A 85 5.17 -31.12 8.45
CA VAL A 85 4.27 -32.24 8.15
C VAL A 85 2.82 -31.92 8.55
N TYR A 86 2.63 -31.36 9.75
CA TYR A 86 1.30 -30.97 10.21
C TYR A 86 0.64 -29.93 9.29
N PHE A 87 1.37 -28.86 8.97
CA PHE A 87 0.83 -27.80 8.13
C PHE A 87 0.68 -28.24 6.68
N ASP A 88 1.50 -29.13 6.13
CA ASP A 88 1.27 -29.69 4.79
C ASP A 88 -0.11 -30.34 4.67
N LYS A 89 -0.50 -31.16 5.66
CA LYS A 89 -1.84 -31.75 5.73
C LYS A 89 -2.94 -30.69 5.89
N TYR A 90 -2.69 -29.66 6.69
CA TYR A 90 -3.66 -28.59 6.94
C TYR A 90 -3.87 -27.70 5.71
N MET A 91 -2.79 -27.38 5.00
CA MET A 91 -2.77 -26.57 3.78
C MET A 91 -3.51 -27.23 2.62
N LYS A 92 -3.48 -28.56 2.53
CA LYS A 92 -4.26 -29.31 1.53
C LYS A 92 -5.77 -29.25 1.77
N LYS A 93 -6.20 -28.95 3.00
CA LYS A 93 -7.62 -28.99 3.40
C LYS A 93 -8.28 -27.62 3.51
N TYR A 94 -7.53 -26.58 3.87
CA TYR A 94 -8.09 -25.26 4.22
C TYR A 94 -7.51 -24.12 3.39
N LYS A 95 -8.31 -23.06 3.22
CA LYS A 95 -7.87 -21.82 2.53
C LYS A 95 -6.67 -21.19 3.25
N PRO A 96 -5.75 -20.52 2.53
CA PRO A 96 -4.56 -19.90 3.13
C PRO A 96 -4.85 -18.98 4.34
N SER A 97 -5.92 -18.18 4.29
CA SER A 97 -6.32 -17.35 5.44
C SER A 97 -6.66 -18.15 6.70
N SER A 98 -7.30 -19.31 6.52
CA SER A 98 -7.67 -20.22 7.60
C SER A 98 -6.43 -20.93 8.17
N VAL A 99 -5.49 -21.32 7.30
CA VAL A 99 -4.20 -21.89 7.70
C VAL A 99 -3.41 -20.90 8.55
N TRP A 100 -3.32 -19.63 8.14
CA TRP A 100 -2.62 -18.59 8.91
C TRP A 100 -3.27 -18.28 10.26
N ALA A 101 -4.61 -18.30 10.32
CA ALA A 101 -5.33 -18.15 11.58
C ALA A 101 -5.03 -19.33 12.52
N HIS A 102 -5.03 -20.55 12.01
CA HIS A 102 -4.69 -21.76 12.76
C HIS A 102 -3.25 -21.75 13.25
N TYR A 103 -2.29 -21.39 12.39
CA TYR A 103 -0.89 -21.17 12.77
C TYR A 103 -0.75 -20.13 13.88
N SER A 104 -1.46 -19.01 13.78
CA SER A 104 -1.39 -17.96 14.79
C SER A 104 -1.92 -18.42 16.15
N MET A 105 -3.02 -19.19 16.16
CA MET A 105 -3.57 -19.77 17.39
C MET A 105 -2.60 -20.78 18.01
N ILE A 106 -2.09 -21.72 17.20
CA ILE A 106 -1.13 -22.74 17.67
C ILE A 106 0.15 -22.09 18.17
N LYS A 107 0.70 -21.09 17.45
CA LYS A 107 1.90 -20.35 17.87
C LYS A 107 1.74 -19.78 19.27
N THR A 108 0.63 -19.09 19.53
CA THR A 108 0.35 -18.53 20.85
C THR A 108 0.24 -19.63 21.90
N MET A 109 -0.47 -20.72 21.60
CA MET A 109 -0.69 -21.79 22.56
C MET A 109 0.56 -22.60 22.88
N ILE A 110 1.40 -22.92 21.88
CA ILE A 110 2.70 -23.57 22.07
C ILE A 110 3.63 -22.68 22.90
N LYS A 111 3.65 -21.37 22.61
CA LYS A 111 4.46 -20.41 23.38
C LYS A 111 4.03 -20.34 24.84
N VAL A 112 2.73 -20.37 25.11
CA VAL A 112 2.18 -20.32 26.47
C VAL A 112 2.39 -21.64 27.23
N ARG A 113 2.10 -22.78 26.60
CA ARG A 113 2.07 -24.09 27.28
C ARG A 113 3.42 -24.80 27.32
N GLU A 114 4.16 -24.69 26.23
CA GLU A 114 5.39 -25.47 26.00
C GLU A 114 6.64 -24.58 26.02
N ASN A 115 6.46 -23.25 26.12
CA ASN A 115 7.54 -22.25 26.09
C ASN A 115 8.46 -22.35 24.84
N ILE A 116 7.90 -22.79 23.71
CA ILE A 116 8.61 -22.89 22.42
C ILE A 116 8.11 -21.77 21.48
N ASP A 117 9.05 -21.06 20.86
CA ASP A 117 8.71 -20.00 19.89
C ASP A 117 8.87 -20.48 18.44
N ILE A 118 7.78 -21.03 17.89
CA ILE A 118 7.72 -21.50 16.49
C ILE A 118 7.75 -20.37 15.45
N SER A 119 7.82 -19.09 15.86
CA SER A 119 8.10 -17.99 14.91
C SER A 119 9.54 -18.00 14.40
N THR A 120 10.42 -18.74 15.06
CA THR A 120 11.81 -18.93 14.64
C THR A 120 11.97 -19.94 13.50
N TYR A 121 10.92 -20.72 13.20
CA TYR A 121 10.93 -21.78 12.18
C TYR A 121 10.76 -21.18 10.77
N LYS A 122 11.89 -20.84 10.14
CA LYS A 122 11.96 -20.12 8.86
C LYS A 122 11.43 -20.93 7.69
N VAL A 123 11.69 -22.24 7.66
CA VAL A 123 11.25 -23.15 6.60
C VAL A 123 9.73 -23.28 6.63
N LEU A 124 9.17 -23.47 7.82
CA LEU A 124 7.72 -23.48 8.02
C LEU A 124 7.06 -22.17 7.58
N LEU A 125 7.62 -21.03 8.01
CA LEU A 125 7.09 -19.72 7.62
C LEU A 125 7.15 -19.48 6.12
N ASN A 126 8.22 -19.90 5.45
CA ASN A 126 8.33 -19.79 4.00
C ASN A 126 7.29 -20.66 3.29
N GLN A 127 7.07 -21.89 3.74
CA GLN A 127 6.04 -22.77 3.17
C GLN A 127 4.63 -22.18 3.31
N LEU A 128 4.29 -21.66 4.50
CA LEU A 128 2.99 -20.99 4.73
C LEU A 128 2.81 -19.75 3.85
N LYS A 129 3.88 -18.99 3.61
CA LYS A 129 3.88 -17.83 2.70
C LYS A 129 3.68 -18.26 1.25
N ILE A 130 4.36 -19.31 0.79
CA ILE A 130 4.22 -19.85 -0.57
C ILE A 130 2.77 -20.29 -0.83
N ASN A 131 2.14 -20.99 0.11
CA ASN A 131 0.72 -21.38 -0.01
C ASN A 131 -0.22 -20.14 -0.08
N SER A 132 0.20 -19.02 0.49
CA SER A 132 -0.61 -17.79 0.43
C SER A 132 -0.40 -16.98 -0.85
N SER A 133 0.59 -17.36 -1.67
CA SER A 133 0.88 -16.68 -2.93
C SER A 133 -0.29 -16.81 -3.90
N GLY A 134 -0.80 -15.68 -4.38
CA GLY A 134 -1.95 -15.63 -5.29
C GLY A 134 -3.33 -15.71 -4.62
N TYR A 135 -3.42 -15.99 -3.31
CA TYR A 135 -4.72 -15.97 -2.62
C TYR A 135 -5.23 -14.54 -2.46
N ARG A 136 -6.38 -14.25 -3.09
CA ARG A 136 -7.12 -12.99 -2.88
C ARG A 136 -8.39 -13.27 -2.10
N SER A 137 -8.54 -12.64 -0.93
CA SER A 137 -9.79 -12.72 -0.19
C SER A 137 -10.92 -12.06 -0.98
N LYS A 138 -12.10 -12.69 -1.02
CA LYS A 138 -13.30 -12.10 -1.61
C LYS A 138 -13.68 -10.86 -0.78
N LYS A 139 -13.44 -9.67 -1.32
CA LYS A 139 -13.83 -8.40 -0.67
C LYS A 139 -15.35 -8.22 -0.83
N SER A 140 -15.99 -7.67 0.21
CA SER A 140 -17.39 -7.28 0.13
C SER A 140 -17.55 -6.08 -0.79
N GLU A 141 -18.58 -6.12 -1.64
CA GLU A 141 -18.96 -4.99 -2.50
C GLU A 141 -19.45 -3.78 -1.69
N VAL A 142 -19.50 -2.61 -2.33
CA VAL A 142 -19.86 -1.32 -1.73
C VAL A 142 -20.96 -0.64 -2.54
N PHE A 143 -21.79 0.17 -1.89
CA PHE A 143 -22.80 0.97 -2.59
C PHE A 143 -22.22 2.31 -3.08
N SER A 144 -22.76 2.86 -4.17
CA SER A 144 -22.53 4.26 -4.56
C SER A 144 -23.45 5.22 -3.76
N GLY A 145 -23.15 6.52 -3.81
CA GLY A 145 -24.00 7.57 -3.21
C GLY A 145 -25.41 7.55 -3.79
N GLU A 146 -25.52 7.53 -5.11
CA GLU A 146 -26.76 7.39 -5.87
C GLU A 146 -27.58 6.15 -5.47
N GLN A 147 -26.93 4.98 -5.33
CA GLN A 147 -27.60 3.75 -4.93
C GLN A 147 -28.20 3.85 -3.51
N ILE A 148 -27.49 4.51 -2.59
CA ILE A 148 -28.00 4.78 -1.25
C ILE A 148 -29.17 5.75 -1.32
N LYS A 149 -29.01 6.88 -2.03
CA LYS A 149 -30.06 7.90 -2.18
C LYS A 149 -31.33 7.28 -2.76
N LYS A 150 -31.21 6.53 -3.86
CA LYS A 150 -32.29 5.76 -4.48
C LYS A 150 -32.98 4.83 -3.48
N PHE A 151 -32.21 4.05 -2.72
CA PHE A 151 -32.81 3.17 -1.71
C PHE A 151 -33.53 3.93 -0.59
N LEU A 152 -32.97 5.06 -0.12
CA LEU A 152 -33.58 5.86 0.94
C LEU A 152 -34.87 6.55 0.50
N GLU A 153 -34.94 6.99 -0.76
CA GLU A 153 -36.10 7.72 -1.31
C GLU A 153 -37.20 6.77 -1.82
N GLU A 154 -36.83 5.76 -2.62
CA GLU A 154 -37.82 4.95 -3.36
C GLU A 154 -38.24 3.66 -2.63
N ALA A 155 -37.42 3.10 -1.73
CA ALA A 155 -37.76 1.82 -1.11
C ALA A 155 -38.95 1.97 -0.15
N PRO A 156 -39.96 1.08 -0.19
CA PRO A 156 -41.16 1.23 0.62
C PRO A 156 -40.85 1.08 2.11
N ASP A 157 -41.22 2.09 2.88
CA ASP A 157 -40.95 2.12 4.33
C ASP A 157 -41.60 0.96 5.06
N GLU A 158 -42.78 0.49 4.62
CA GLU A 158 -43.50 -0.64 5.22
C GLU A 158 -42.63 -1.90 5.37
N ILE A 159 -41.65 -2.07 4.48
CA ILE A 159 -40.73 -3.21 4.46
C ILE A 159 -39.34 -2.80 4.93
N HIS A 160 -38.85 -1.65 4.45
CA HIS A 160 -37.42 -1.32 4.50
C HIS A 160 -37.05 -0.24 5.50
N LEU A 161 -37.97 0.32 6.29
CA LEU A 161 -37.64 1.42 7.22
C LEU A 161 -36.46 1.07 8.15
N ALA A 162 -36.44 -0.12 8.75
CA ALA A 162 -35.29 -0.54 9.57
C ALA A 162 -33.99 -0.67 8.76
N ASN A 163 -34.06 -1.17 7.52
CA ASN A 163 -32.90 -1.30 6.64
C ASN A 163 -32.35 0.08 6.25
N LYS A 164 -33.23 1.06 6.02
CA LYS A 164 -32.86 2.46 5.76
C LYS A 164 -32.09 3.06 6.94
N VAL A 165 -32.59 2.88 8.16
CA VAL A 165 -31.88 3.35 9.37
C VAL A 165 -30.53 2.64 9.53
N VAL A 166 -30.46 1.33 9.28
CA VAL A 166 -29.20 0.59 9.36
C VAL A 166 -28.16 1.08 8.34
N ILE A 167 -28.56 1.34 7.09
CA ILE A 167 -27.62 1.85 6.09
C ILE A 167 -27.15 3.25 6.45
N ILE A 168 -28.02 4.14 6.94
CA ILE A 168 -27.65 5.48 7.43
C ILE A 168 -26.60 5.38 8.56
N PHE A 169 -26.84 4.56 9.57
CA PHE A 169 -25.90 4.41 10.69
C PHE A 169 -24.59 3.74 10.25
N GLY A 170 -24.67 2.81 9.30
CA GLY A 170 -23.51 2.15 8.72
C GLY A 170 -22.63 3.08 7.89
N THR A 171 -23.24 3.96 7.08
CA THR A 171 -22.56 4.87 6.16
C THR A 171 -22.12 6.16 6.82
N MET A 172 -22.88 6.71 7.77
CA MET A 172 -22.52 7.95 8.48
C MET A 172 -21.65 7.68 9.72
N GLY A 173 -21.96 6.63 10.47
CA GLY A 173 -21.34 6.35 11.78
C GLY A 173 -20.20 5.34 11.75
N TYR A 174 -19.84 4.83 10.57
CA TYR A 174 -18.86 3.73 10.43
C TYR A 174 -19.23 2.48 11.25
N CYS A 175 -20.52 2.30 11.54
CA CYS A 175 -20.97 1.37 12.56
C CYS A 175 -20.70 -0.09 12.15
N ARG A 176 -20.06 -0.84 13.04
CA ARG A 176 -19.92 -2.29 12.97
C ARG A 176 -21.22 -2.96 13.37
N GLY A 177 -21.48 -4.17 12.88
CA GLY A 177 -22.65 -4.96 13.28
C GLY A 177 -22.76 -5.16 14.80
N GLU A 178 -21.63 -5.23 15.52
CA GLU A 178 -21.59 -5.32 16.99
C GLU A 178 -22.08 -4.02 17.66
N GLU A 179 -21.66 -2.86 17.14
CA GLU A 179 -22.05 -1.54 17.67
C GLU A 179 -23.53 -1.27 17.39
N LEU A 180 -24.02 -1.62 16.20
CA LEU A 180 -25.45 -1.60 15.87
C LEU A 180 -26.24 -2.53 16.78
N THR A 181 -25.67 -3.68 17.13
CA THR A 181 -26.31 -4.61 18.07
C THR A 181 -26.41 -3.94 19.46
N GLN A 182 -25.33 -3.37 19.99
CA GLN A 182 -25.32 -2.87 21.37
C GLN A 182 -25.91 -1.46 21.53
N MET A 183 -26.31 -0.80 20.45
CA MET A 183 -26.86 0.54 20.45
C MET A 183 -28.15 0.65 21.28
N LYS A 184 -28.27 1.73 22.06
CA LYS A 184 -29.39 2.01 22.97
C LYS A 184 -30.08 3.32 22.63
N MET A 185 -31.31 3.52 23.11
CA MET A 185 -32.06 4.76 22.87
C MET A 185 -31.33 5.99 23.43
N LYS A 186 -30.76 5.87 24.63
CA LYS A 186 -30.01 6.95 25.30
C LYS A 186 -28.77 7.44 24.55
N HIS A 187 -28.31 6.70 23.54
CA HIS A 187 -27.16 7.06 22.72
C HIS A 187 -27.52 8.02 21.58
N ILE A 188 -28.81 8.31 21.37
CA ILE A 188 -29.27 9.13 20.26
C ILE A 188 -29.95 10.36 20.85
N THR A 189 -29.43 11.53 20.51
CA THR A 189 -29.91 12.82 21.00
C THR A 189 -30.31 13.69 19.81
N GLU A 190 -31.43 14.39 19.93
CA GLU A 190 -31.89 15.35 18.94
C GLU A 190 -31.35 16.74 19.28
N GLU A 191 -30.54 17.31 18.38
CA GLU A 191 -30.00 18.66 18.50
C GLU A 191 -30.49 19.50 17.30
N GLY A 192 -31.64 20.15 17.46
CA GLY A 192 -32.26 20.95 16.39
C GLY A 192 -32.75 20.07 15.23
N GLN A 193 -32.21 20.30 14.02
CA GLN A 193 -32.54 19.50 12.83
C GLN A 193 -31.62 18.28 12.64
N LEU A 194 -30.60 18.11 13.50
CA LEU A 194 -29.63 17.02 13.40
C LEU A 194 -29.90 15.96 14.48
N LEU A 195 -29.52 14.71 14.19
CA LEU A 195 -29.42 13.66 15.21
C LEU A 195 -27.95 13.40 15.53
N VAL A 196 -27.62 13.43 16.81
CA VAL A 196 -26.30 13.13 17.35
C VAL A 196 -26.33 11.72 17.93
N VAL A 197 -25.36 10.89 17.55
CA VAL A 197 -25.27 9.49 17.97
C VAL A 197 -23.96 9.22 18.69
N ASP A 198 -24.05 8.80 19.95
CA ASP A 198 -22.93 8.46 20.82
C ASP A 198 -22.67 6.95 20.84
N LEU A 199 -21.47 6.55 20.43
CA LEU A 199 -21.02 5.17 20.51
C LEU A 199 -20.13 5.00 21.75
N PRO A 200 -20.61 4.33 22.81
CA PRO A 200 -19.84 4.12 24.02
C PRO A 200 -18.61 3.23 23.75
N PRO A 201 -17.58 3.31 24.60
CA PRO A 201 -16.38 2.50 24.45
C PRO A 201 -16.70 1.01 24.59
N ASP A 202 -16.03 0.17 23.79
CA ASP A 202 -15.95 -1.27 24.03
C ASP A 202 -14.49 -1.70 24.24
N ILE A 203 -14.26 -2.97 24.59
CA ILE A 203 -12.92 -3.53 24.88
C ILE A 203 -11.93 -3.33 23.70
N THR A 204 -12.43 -3.08 22.50
CA THR A 204 -11.66 -2.95 21.26
C THR A 204 -11.65 -1.52 20.70
N TYR A 205 -12.64 -0.69 21.02
CA TYR A 205 -12.91 0.58 20.34
C TYR A 205 -13.06 1.77 21.29
N LYS A 206 -12.46 2.89 20.90
CA LYS A 206 -12.57 4.19 21.58
C LYS A 206 -14.01 4.74 21.43
N PRO A 207 -14.47 5.56 22.40
CA PRO A 207 -15.75 6.24 22.25
C PRO A 207 -15.72 7.17 21.03
N ARG A 208 -16.83 7.25 20.30
CA ARG A 208 -16.95 8.16 19.16
C ARG A 208 -18.39 8.66 19.00
N GLN A 209 -18.53 9.83 18.42
CA GLN A 209 -19.83 10.46 18.14
C GLN A 209 -19.92 10.76 16.64
N PHE A 210 -21.11 10.67 16.07
CA PHE A 210 -21.37 11.10 14.69
C PHE A 210 -22.73 11.78 14.58
N THR A 211 -22.89 12.61 13.54
CA THR A 211 -24.11 13.35 13.25
C THR A 211 -24.81 12.82 12.01
N ILE A 212 -26.13 12.83 12.01
CA ILE A 212 -26.98 12.49 10.86
C ILE A 212 -27.66 13.77 10.39
N ASN A 213 -27.48 14.08 9.10
CA ASN A 213 -28.03 15.27 8.44
C ASN A 213 -29.56 15.32 8.48
N ALA A 214 -30.11 16.51 8.27
CA ALA A 214 -31.55 16.77 8.34
C ALA A 214 -32.39 15.81 7.49
N ASP A 215 -32.04 15.61 6.21
CA ASP A 215 -32.80 14.76 5.27
C ASP A 215 -32.89 13.30 5.74
N MET A 216 -31.77 12.75 6.21
CA MET A 216 -31.71 11.37 6.72
C MET A 216 -32.29 11.26 8.13
N SER A 217 -32.25 12.34 8.91
CA SER A 217 -32.75 12.36 10.28
C SER A 217 -34.25 12.07 10.34
N GLU A 218 -35.02 12.52 9.36
CA GLU A 218 -36.47 12.30 9.32
C GLU A 218 -36.83 10.80 9.18
N ILE A 219 -36.03 10.05 8.43
CA ILE A 219 -36.18 8.59 8.31
C ILE A 219 -35.93 7.92 9.67
N VAL A 220 -34.87 8.35 10.37
CA VAL A 220 -34.52 7.83 11.71
C VAL A 220 -35.60 8.20 12.73
N LYS A 221 -36.11 9.43 12.71
CA LYS A 221 -37.21 9.88 13.57
C LYS A 221 -38.50 9.10 13.30
N LYS A 222 -38.81 8.78 12.03
CA LYS A 222 -39.95 7.92 11.67
C LYS A 222 -39.82 6.54 12.31
N TYR A 223 -38.64 5.95 12.29
CA TYR A 223 -38.36 4.69 12.99
C TYR A 223 -38.48 4.82 14.52
N MET A 224 -37.96 5.91 15.11
CA MET A 224 -38.06 6.17 16.55
C MET A 224 -39.51 6.34 17.03
N LYS A 225 -40.35 7.04 16.27
CA LYS A 225 -41.77 7.27 16.62
C LYS A 225 -42.58 5.98 16.72
N LEU A 226 -42.21 4.93 15.97
CA LEU A 226 -42.88 3.62 16.02
C LEU A 226 -42.55 2.83 17.29
N ARG A 227 -41.53 3.23 18.04
CA ARG A 227 -40.99 2.48 19.19
C ARG A 227 -41.76 2.76 20.48
N PHE A 228 -43.08 2.66 20.44
CA PHE A 228 -44.01 3.07 21.51
C PHE A 228 -43.54 2.75 22.95
N GLN A 229 -43.93 3.61 23.89
CA GLN A 229 -43.44 3.84 25.27
C GLN A 229 -43.30 2.64 26.24
N ASN A 230 -43.49 1.39 25.81
CA ASN A 230 -43.35 0.16 26.64
C ASN A 230 -42.46 -0.92 25.97
N ALA A 231 -41.44 -0.52 25.20
CA ALA A 231 -40.44 -1.49 24.71
C ALA A 231 -39.70 -2.12 25.90
N SER A 232 -39.72 -3.45 26.02
CA SER A 232 -39.11 -4.18 27.15
C SER A 232 -37.58 -4.10 27.20
N THR A 233 -36.96 -3.53 26.17
CA THR A 233 -35.53 -3.43 25.98
C THR A 233 -35.13 -2.01 25.61
N ASP A 234 -33.95 -1.60 26.06
CA ASP A 234 -33.35 -0.30 25.73
C ASP A 234 -32.62 -0.30 24.38
N ARG A 235 -32.50 -1.47 23.71
CA ARG A 235 -31.77 -1.60 22.43
C ARG A 235 -32.44 -0.85 21.28
N PHE A 236 -31.75 0.08 20.62
CA PHE A 236 -32.29 0.96 19.57
C PHE A 236 -32.89 0.19 18.39
N PHE A 237 -32.16 -0.78 17.84
CA PHE A 237 -32.63 -1.57 16.69
C PHE A 237 -33.50 -2.75 17.10
N LEU A 238 -34.80 -2.63 16.83
CA LEU A 238 -35.82 -3.65 16.97
C LEU A 238 -36.25 -4.21 15.61
N THR A 239 -36.72 -5.46 15.63
CA THR A 239 -37.19 -6.15 14.43
C THR A 239 -38.41 -5.44 13.88
N TYR A 240 -38.38 -5.16 12.59
CA TYR A 240 -39.40 -4.43 11.87
C TYR A 240 -40.06 -5.33 10.83
N ARG A 241 -41.40 -5.36 10.81
CA ARG A 241 -42.19 -6.15 9.85
C ARG A 241 -43.50 -5.42 9.56
N HIS A 242 -43.84 -5.24 8.28
CA HIS A 242 -45.13 -4.70 7.82
C HIS A 242 -45.56 -3.43 8.56
N GLY A 243 -44.72 -2.39 8.55
CA GLY A 243 -45.08 -1.12 9.18
C GLY A 243 -44.86 -1.05 10.69
N LYS A 244 -44.57 -2.16 11.38
CA LYS A 244 -44.56 -2.24 12.86
C LYS A 244 -43.25 -2.75 13.43
N LEU A 245 -42.87 -2.22 14.59
CA LEU A 245 -41.77 -2.74 15.40
C LEU A 245 -42.27 -3.82 16.36
N THR A 246 -41.46 -4.86 16.55
CA THR A 246 -41.67 -5.87 17.61
C THR A 246 -40.62 -5.69 18.70
N ASN A 247 -40.90 -6.17 19.92
CA ASN A 247 -39.96 -6.08 21.05
C ASN A 247 -38.69 -6.95 20.90
N GLN A 248 -38.48 -7.60 19.75
CA GLN A 248 -37.32 -8.44 19.50
C GLN A 248 -36.16 -7.62 18.92
N PRO A 249 -35.01 -7.48 19.61
CA PRO A 249 -33.85 -6.78 19.07
C PRO A 249 -33.29 -7.44 17.81
N ILE A 250 -32.79 -6.64 16.88
CA ILE A 250 -32.09 -7.15 15.69
C ILE A 250 -30.75 -7.78 16.12
N GLY A 251 -30.51 -9.04 15.72
CA GLY A 251 -29.25 -9.74 16.00
C GLY A 251 -28.14 -9.43 14.99
N LYS A 252 -26.89 -9.69 15.38
CA LYS A 252 -25.68 -9.48 14.55
C LYS A 252 -25.77 -10.11 13.16
N ASN A 253 -26.26 -11.36 13.08
CA ASN A 253 -26.39 -12.08 11.80
C ASN A 253 -27.40 -11.40 10.87
N LYS A 254 -28.46 -10.80 11.44
CA LYS A 254 -29.45 -10.06 10.66
C LYS A 254 -28.85 -8.78 10.10
N PHE A 255 -28.09 -8.01 10.89
CA PHE A 255 -27.32 -6.87 10.38
C PHE A 255 -26.36 -7.27 9.26
N GLY A 256 -25.71 -8.43 9.37
CA GLY A 256 -24.84 -8.97 8.34
C GLY A 256 -25.54 -9.26 7.00
N CYS A 257 -26.85 -9.52 7.03
CA CYS A 257 -27.66 -9.80 5.84
C CYS A 257 -28.33 -8.56 5.24
N ILE A 258 -28.44 -7.45 5.98
CA ILE A 258 -29.15 -6.25 5.51
C ILE A 258 -28.55 -5.68 4.23
N PRO A 259 -27.21 -5.55 4.07
CA PRO A 259 -26.64 -5.04 2.82
C PRO A 259 -27.03 -5.88 1.60
N ARG A 260 -27.01 -7.21 1.73
CA ARG A 260 -27.53 -8.11 0.68
C ARG A 260 -29.00 -7.81 0.36
N GLN A 261 -29.86 -7.63 1.36
CA GLN A 261 -31.27 -7.29 1.12
C GLN A 261 -31.44 -5.99 0.35
N ILE A 262 -30.62 -4.98 0.66
CA ILE A 262 -30.59 -3.68 -0.03
C ILE A 262 -30.12 -3.87 -1.48
N ALA A 263 -29.04 -4.62 -1.69
CA ALA A 263 -28.51 -4.92 -3.02
C ALA A 263 -29.50 -5.72 -3.89
N THR A 264 -30.23 -6.67 -3.30
CA THR A 264 -31.31 -7.40 -3.97
C THR A 264 -32.44 -6.46 -4.39
N TRP A 265 -32.85 -5.54 -3.52
CA TRP A 265 -33.88 -4.56 -3.86
C TRP A 265 -33.43 -3.62 -4.99
N LEU A 266 -32.18 -3.15 -4.94
CA LEU A 266 -31.54 -2.34 -5.98
C LEU A 266 -31.26 -3.13 -7.29
N LYS A 267 -31.50 -4.44 -7.31
CA LYS A 267 -31.22 -5.34 -8.44
C LYS A 267 -29.75 -5.35 -8.90
N LEU A 268 -28.83 -5.21 -7.95
CA LEU A 268 -27.39 -5.22 -8.25
C LEU A 268 -26.89 -6.62 -8.60
N LYS A 269 -25.92 -6.70 -9.52
CA LYS A 269 -25.25 -7.97 -9.84
C LYS A 269 -24.55 -8.50 -8.61
N ASN A 270 -24.60 -9.82 -8.39
CA ASN A 270 -23.95 -10.51 -7.28
C ASN A 270 -24.31 -9.94 -5.89
N ALA A 271 -25.61 -9.79 -5.60
CA ALA A 271 -26.09 -9.26 -4.32
C ALA A 271 -25.52 -10.00 -3.09
N ASP A 272 -25.14 -11.27 -3.21
CA ASP A 272 -24.49 -12.05 -2.14
C ASP A 272 -23.11 -11.53 -1.71
N LEU A 273 -22.45 -10.72 -2.55
CA LEU A 273 -21.17 -10.08 -2.20
C LEU A 273 -21.34 -8.87 -1.28
N TYR A 274 -22.57 -8.39 -1.06
CA TYR A 274 -22.88 -7.32 -0.10
C TYR A 274 -23.08 -7.92 1.29
N THR A 275 -21.96 -8.19 1.96
CA THR A 275 -21.95 -8.73 3.33
C THR A 275 -22.10 -7.61 4.37
N GLY A 276 -22.14 -7.95 5.67
CA GLY A 276 -22.13 -6.96 6.75
C GLY A 276 -20.96 -5.95 6.71
N HIS A 277 -19.87 -6.29 6.00
CA HIS A 277 -18.74 -5.37 5.79
C HIS A 277 -19.04 -4.25 4.77
N ALA A 278 -20.04 -4.44 3.91
CA ALA A 278 -20.42 -3.47 2.87
C ALA A 278 -20.77 -2.10 3.47
N LEU A 279 -21.49 -2.05 4.59
CA LEU A 279 -21.90 -0.79 5.25
C LEU A 279 -20.69 0.13 5.51
N ARG A 280 -19.68 -0.44 6.18
CA ARG A 280 -18.50 0.31 6.58
C ARG A 280 -17.58 0.60 5.40
N ARG A 281 -17.42 -0.34 4.48
CA ARG A 281 -16.61 -0.13 3.26
C ARG A 281 -17.22 0.94 2.36
N THR A 282 -18.55 1.01 2.30
CA THR A 282 -19.28 2.06 1.60
C THR A 282 -19.01 3.43 2.23
N SER A 283 -19.06 3.53 3.56
CA SER A 283 -18.67 4.76 4.26
C SER A 283 -17.26 5.24 3.89
N SER A 284 -16.27 4.33 3.86
CA SER A 284 -14.92 4.64 3.41
C SER A 284 -14.86 5.16 1.98
N LYS A 285 -15.60 4.54 1.08
CA LYS A 285 -15.61 4.93 -0.33
C LYS A 285 -16.25 6.30 -0.53
N LEU A 286 -17.36 6.59 0.15
CA LEU A 286 -18.02 7.89 0.10
C LEU A 286 -17.11 8.99 0.66
N LEU A 287 -16.46 8.74 1.80
CA LEU A 287 -15.55 9.71 2.41
C LEU A 287 -14.30 9.95 1.55
N SER A 288 -13.74 8.91 0.91
CA SER A 288 -12.61 9.08 -0.01
C SER A 288 -13.00 9.88 -1.25
N ASN A 289 -14.19 9.62 -1.82
CA ASN A 289 -14.68 10.36 -2.99
C ASN A 289 -14.96 11.84 -2.67
N ALA A 290 -15.31 12.14 -1.42
CA ALA A 290 -15.55 13.50 -0.94
C ALA A 290 -14.27 14.31 -0.62
N GLY A 291 -13.08 13.77 -0.91
CA GLY A 291 -11.81 14.41 -0.54
C GLY A 291 -11.48 14.35 0.96
N GLY A 292 -12.10 13.43 1.70
CA GLY A 292 -11.83 13.24 3.13
C GLY A 292 -10.39 12.80 3.38
N ILE A 293 -9.64 13.59 4.15
CA ILE A 293 -8.26 13.28 4.56
C ILE A 293 -8.24 11.91 5.26
N MET A 294 -7.35 11.02 4.83
CA MET A 294 -7.22 9.64 5.31
C MET A 294 -7.01 9.50 6.84
N ILE A 295 -6.60 10.58 7.50
CA ILE A 295 -6.53 10.72 8.96
C ILE A 295 -7.92 10.55 9.60
N ASN A 296 -8.97 11.11 9.00
CA ASN A 296 -10.35 10.99 9.49
C ASN A 296 -10.85 9.54 9.39
N LEU A 297 -10.49 8.82 8.32
CA LEU A 297 -10.77 7.38 8.18
C LEU A 297 -10.13 6.53 9.29
N LYS A 298 -8.89 6.84 9.68
CA LYS A 298 -8.16 6.13 10.74
C LYS A 298 -8.77 6.38 12.12
N HIS A 299 -9.24 7.60 12.38
CA HIS A 299 -9.96 7.95 13.62
C HIS A 299 -11.35 7.30 13.73
N LEU A 300 -12.08 7.20 12.62
CA LEU A 300 -13.39 6.54 12.55
C LEU A 300 -13.29 5.01 12.64
N GLY A 301 -12.11 4.46 12.30
CA GLY A 301 -11.94 3.03 12.08
C GLY A 301 -11.45 2.18 13.25
N GLY A 302 -11.00 2.78 14.36
CA GLY A 302 -10.52 2.02 15.53
C GLY A 302 -9.38 1.04 15.21
N TRP A 303 -8.40 1.46 14.40
CA TRP A 303 -7.13 0.74 14.26
C TRP A 303 -6.22 1.11 15.42
N LYS A 304 -5.65 0.12 16.12
CA LYS A 304 -4.84 0.31 17.32
C LYS A 304 -3.48 0.95 17.01
N TYR A 305 -3.12 1.97 17.79
CA TYR A 305 -1.78 2.08 18.38
C TYR A 305 -1.92 1.95 19.90
N HIS A 306 -0.89 1.40 20.55
CA HIS A 306 -0.89 1.00 21.96
C HIS A 306 -1.17 2.16 22.96
N ARG A 307 -1.75 1.77 24.10
CA ARG A 307 -2.20 2.59 25.25
C ARG A 307 -1.03 3.31 25.96
N VAL A 308 -1.29 4.52 26.45
CA VAL A 308 -0.76 5.00 27.74
C VAL A 308 -1.92 5.62 28.53
N ASN A 309 -1.93 5.33 29.83
CA ASN A 309 -3.03 5.46 30.79
C ASN A 309 -3.51 6.90 31.04
N GLN A 310 -4.78 6.99 31.42
CA GLN A 310 -5.46 8.18 31.92
C GLN A 310 -4.91 8.58 33.30
N GLY A 311 -4.66 9.87 33.48
CA GLY A 311 -4.60 10.54 34.77
C GLY A 311 -5.42 11.82 34.65
N SER A 312 -6.47 11.90 35.47
CA SER A 312 -7.51 12.92 35.51
C SER A 312 -6.99 14.34 35.65
N GLY A 313 -7.71 15.29 35.05
CA GLY A 313 -7.54 16.72 35.26
C GLY A 313 -8.39 17.50 34.28
N ASP A 314 -9.50 18.03 34.78
CA ASP A 314 -10.43 18.90 34.07
C ASP A 314 -9.70 19.95 33.23
N ASN A 315 -10.07 20.01 31.94
CA ASN A 315 -10.27 21.25 31.21
C ASN A 315 -11.27 20.97 30.09
N SER A 316 -12.53 21.10 30.47
CA SER A 316 -13.66 21.25 29.58
C SER A 316 -13.43 22.46 28.64
N LEU A 317 -14.00 22.35 27.43
CA LEU A 317 -14.10 23.38 26.38
C LEU A 317 -12.85 23.52 25.48
N ASN A 318 -12.81 22.75 24.36
CA ASN A 318 -12.32 23.15 23.02
C ASN A 318 -11.77 22.01 22.12
N LEU A 319 -12.30 20.79 22.18
CA LEU A 319 -12.19 19.83 21.07
C LEU A 319 -13.55 19.18 20.79
N ARG A 320 -14.48 19.97 20.25
CA ARG A 320 -15.57 19.41 19.44
C ARG A 320 -14.92 18.97 18.13
N THR A 321 -14.67 17.67 17.98
CA THR A 321 -14.38 17.04 16.69
C THR A 321 -15.62 17.19 15.82
N ARG A 322 -15.81 18.38 15.23
CA ARG A 322 -16.83 18.59 14.20
C ARG A 322 -16.45 17.71 13.02
N MET A 323 -17.27 16.70 12.74
CA MET A 323 -17.36 16.17 11.38
C MET A 323 -17.60 17.37 10.47
N PRO A 324 -16.89 17.52 9.34
CA PRO A 324 -17.24 18.55 8.37
C PRO A 324 -18.72 18.35 7.99
N GLU A 325 -19.48 19.44 7.93
CA GLU A 325 -20.89 19.43 7.53
C GLU A 325 -21.00 18.71 6.18
N VAL A 326 -21.70 17.57 6.18
CA VAL A 326 -21.73 16.60 5.07
C VAL A 326 -22.63 17.08 3.92
N GLU A 327 -23.17 18.30 3.98
CA GLU A 327 -23.92 18.91 2.87
C GLU A 327 -23.07 18.98 1.60
N GLU A 328 -21.78 19.31 1.69
CA GLU A 328 -20.91 19.37 0.50
C GLU A 328 -20.63 18.01 -0.17
N VAL A 329 -20.89 16.89 0.52
CA VAL A 329 -20.61 15.54 0.00
C VAL A 329 -21.70 15.05 -0.96
N PHE A 330 -22.95 15.47 -0.76
CA PHE A 330 -24.08 15.08 -1.61
C PHE A 330 -24.43 16.14 -2.66
N ILE A 331 -23.99 17.39 -2.50
CA ILE A 331 -24.32 18.51 -3.42
C ILE A 331 -23.39 18.56 -4.65
N LYS A 332 -22.22 17.91 -4.62
CA LYS A 332 -21.26 17.93 -5.74
C LYS A 332 -21.52 16.93 -6.87
N GLU A 333 -22.61 16.15 -6.82
CA GLU A 333 -22.99 15.21 -7.90
C GLU A 333 -23.97 15.79 -8.94
N GLU A 334 -24.30 17.10 -8.91
CA GLU A 334 -25.19 17.71 -9.93
C GLU A 334 -24.41 18.44 -11.06
N PHE A 335 -24.54 17.89 -12.27
CA PHE A 335 -24.24 18.40 -13.64
C PHE A 335 -22.81 18.30 -14.23
N GLU A 336 -22.61 17.29 -15.09
CA GLU A 336 -22.63 17.43 -16.57
C GLU A 336 -23.06 16.08 -17.17
N ASP A 337 -24.36 15.95 -17.47
CA ASP A 337 -24.91 14.89 -18.32
C ASP A 337 -24.69 15.28 -19.79
N ASP A 338 -23.76 14.62 -20.46
CA ASP A 338 -23.80 14.44 -21.91
C ASP A 338 -24.14 12.97 -22.18
N GLU A 339 -25.45 12.67 -22.27
CA GLU A 339 -25.93 11.45 -22.89
C GLU A 339 -25.56 11.48 -24.39
N ASN A 340 -24.52 10.74 -24.75
CA ASN A 340 -24.42 10.20 -26.11
C ASN A 340 -23.91 8.76 -26.04
N ASP A 341 -24.86 7.88 -25.76
CA ASP A 341 -24.71 6.43 -25.78
C ASP A 341 -24.49 5.99 -27.24
N SER A 342 -23.23 5.83 -27.63
CA SER A 342 -22.86 5.05 -28.83
C SER A 342 -21.66 4.17 -28.52
N PHE A 343 -21.96 2.90 -28.28
CA PHE A 343 -21.00 1.81 -28.41
C PHE A 343 -20.40 1.78 -29.83
N ILE A 344 -19.15 1.30 -29.91
CA ILE A 344 -18.39 0.81 -31.08
C ILE A 344 -17.27 1.76 -31.59
N ASN A 345 -16.06 1.60 -31.04
CA ASN A 345 -14.94 0.93 -31.75
C ASN A 345 -13.68 0.86 -30.87
N ALA A 346 -13.38 -0.35 -30.38
CA ALA A 346 -12.05 -0.71 -29.92
C ALA A 346 -11.13 -0.94 -31.15
N PRO A 347 -9.86 -0.50 -31.15
CA PRO A 347 -8.90 -0.94 -32.14
C PRO A 347 -8.50 -2.40 -31.88
N ASP A 348 -8.64 -3.19 -32.94
CA ASP A 348 -8.43 -4.63 -33.03
C ASP A 348 -6.99 -5.02 -32.64
N ILE A 349 -6.83 -5.78 -31.55
CA ILE A 349 -5.59 -6.47 -31.18
C ILE A 349 -5.73 -7.90 -31.71
N ASN A 350 -5.36 -8.07 -32.97
CA ASN A 350 -5.02 -9.36 -33.56
C ASN A 350 -3.82 -9.18 -34.51
N SER A 351 -2.65 -9.01 -33.93
CA SER A 351 -1.42 -9.47 -34.55
C SER A 351 -0.48 -9.95 -33.46
N LEU A 352 0.01 -11.19 -33.62
CA LEU A 352 1.02 -11.90 -32.82
C LEU A 352 0.47 -12.85 -31.76
N ILE A 353 -0.12 -13.97 -32.20
CA ILE A 353 0.19 -15.25 -31.57
C ILE A 353 0.63 -16.26 -32.63
N ILE A 354 1.81 -16.80 -32.38
CA ILE A 354 2.52 -17.89 -33.04
C ILE A 354 1.73 -19.18 -32.78
N ASP A 355 1.32 -19.88 -33.84
CA ASP A 355 0.51 -21.08 -33.75
C ASP A 355 1.39 -22.34 -33.95
N TYR A 356 1.55 -23.13 -32.88
CA TYR A 356 1.96 -24.53 -32.96
C TYR A 356 0.70 -25.38 -33.13
N GLY A 357 0.41 -25.78 -34.37
CA GLY A 357 -0.78 -26.58 -34.67
C GLY A 357 -0.67 -28.05 -34.24
N PRO A 358 -1.80 -28.71 -33.88
CA PRO A 358 -1.93 -30.15 -33.92
C PRO A 358 -2.66 -30.65 -35.18
N LYS A 359 -2.25 -31.85 -35.59
CA LYS A 359 -2.72 -32.67 -36.73
C LYS A 359 -4.24 -32.95 -36.67
N LYS A 360 -4.90 -32.99 -37.84
CA LYS A 360 -5.54 -34.20 -38.41
C LYS A 360 -6.25 -33.99 -39.77
N THR A 361 -5.84 -34.84 -40.72
CA THR A 361 -6.62 -35.62 -41.72
C THR A 361 -7.47 -34.97 -42.83
N LYS A 362 -7.08 -35.34 -44.08
CA LYS A 362 -7.88 -35.83 -45.24
C LYS A 362 -8.97 -34.89 -45.80
N GLU A 363 -9.16 -34.69 -47.10
CA GLU A 363 -9.09 -35.57 -48.28
C GLU A 363 -9.30 -34.70 -49.55
N THR A 364 -8.76 -35.12 -50.72
CA THR A 364 -9.24 -34.96 -52.13
C THR A 364 -9.66 -33.56 -52.67
N GLU A 365 -9.43 -33.09 -53.89
CA GLU A 365 -9.03 -33.59 -55.23
C GLU A 365 -8.72 -32.30 -56.05
N GLU A 366 -7.63 -32.25 -56.83
CA GLU A 366 -7.63 -32.29 -58.31
C GLU A 366 -8.37 -31.09 -58.98
N ILE A 367 -7.72 -30.19 -59.75
CA ILE A 367 -7.48 -30.32 -61.20
C ILE A 367 -6.70 -29.06 -61.70
N ARG A 368 -5.52 -29.29 -62.32
CA ARG A 368 -5.08 -28.83 -63.67
C ARG A 368 -5.25 -27.32 -64.02
N LEU A 369 -4.25 -26.54 -64.44
CA LEU A 369 -3.28 -26.74 -65.54
C LEU A 369 -2.09 -25.77 -65.42
N SER A 370 -0.89 -26.33 -65.57
CA SER A 370 0.38 -25.72 -66.01
C SER A 370 0.33 -25.36 -67.52
N PRO A 371 1.41 -24.92 -68.22
CA PRO A 371 2.81 -24.72 -67.77
C PRO A 371 3.62 -23.57 -68.42
N CYS A 372 4.87 -23.46 -67.95
CA CYS A 372 6.11 -23.23 -68.73
C CYS A 372 6.45 -21.78 -69.12
N LEU A 373 7.69 -21.26 -69.03
CA LEU A 373 9.06 -21.79 -68.89
C LEU A 373 9.89 -20.75 -68.08
N LYS A 374 10.65 -21.06 -67.01
CA LYS A 374 12.05 -21.56 -66.95
C LYS A 374 12.97 -20.96 -68.03
N ARG A 375 14.03 -20.18 -67.71
CA ARG A 375 15.30 -20.57 -67.03
C ARG A 375 16.16 -19.28 -66.92
N HIS A 376 16.81 -19.02 -65.77
CA HIS A 376 18.26 -19.18 -65.51
C HIS A 376 19.15 -18.38 -66.50
N GLN A 377 20.18 -17.63 -66.10
CA GLN A 377 21.18 -17.89 -65.06
C GLN A 377 22.17 -16.68 -65.04
N THR A 378 22.77 -16.37 -63.88
CA THR A 378 24.20 -15.96 -63.64
C THR A 378 24.76 -14.73 -64.41
N THR A 379 25.69 -13.89 -63.96
CA THR A 379 26.67 -13.85 -62.86
C THR A 379 27.32 -12.44 -62.90
N GLU A 380 28.02 -12.09 -61.81
CA GLU A 380 29.22 -11.23 -61.79
C GLU A 380 29.09 -9.70 -61.85
N ASN A 381 29.28 -9.11 -60.65
CA ASN A 381 30.40 -8.24 -60.27
C ASN A 381 31.00 -7.32 -61.35
N LEU A 382 31.02 -6.01 -61.07
CA LEU A 382 32.26 -5.22 -60.90
C LEU A 382 31.91 -3.73 -60.68
N PHE A 383 32.08 -3.26 -59.45
CA PHE A 383 32.52 -1.89 -59.16
C PHE A 383 34.01 -1.79 -59.58
N PRO A 384 34.56 -0.63 -60.01
CA PRO A 384 34.72 0.49 -59.08
C PRO A 384 34.72 1.92 -59.65
N SER A 385 34.53 2.85 -58.69
CA SER A 385 35.18 4.16 -58.55
C SER A 385 35.17 5.15 -59.72
N SER A 386 34.56 6.32 -59.48
CA SER A 386 35.31 7.58 -59.32
C SER A 386 34.35 8.76 -59.13
N SER A 387 34.49 9.46 -57.99
CA SER A 387 34.01 10.83 -57.82
C SER A 387 34.85 11.75 -58.73
N PRO A 388 34.30 12.86 -59.27
CA PRO A 388 34.71 14.14 -58.66
C PRO A 388 33.72 15.32 -58.77
N LYS A 389 33.85 16.20 -57.77
CA LYS A 389 33.86 17.68 -57.85
C LYS A 389 32.59 18.46 -58.22
N ARG A 390 32.04 19.03 -57.15
CA ARG A 390 31.38 20.34 -56.94
C ARG A 390 31.83 21.50 -57.85
N GLN A 391 30.88 22.30 -58.35
CA GLN A 391 30.88 23.79 -58.46
C GLN A 391 29.48 24.26 -58.92
N LYS A 392 28.68 24.91 -58.05
CA LYS A 392 28.47 26.38 -57.87
C LYS A 392 27.83 27.11 -59.06
N MET A 393 26.60 27.60 -58.85
CA MET A 393 26.01 28.90 -59.25
C MET A 393 24.50 28.83 -58.89
N THR A 394 23.71 29.81 -58.48
CA THR A 394 23.80 31.20 -57.96
C THR A 394 22.34 31.57 -57.64
N GLU A 395 22.14 32.50 -56.71
CA GLU A 395 20.86 32.92 -56.10
C GLU A 395 19.80 33.50 -57.06
N LYS A 396 18.53 33.44 -56.64
CA LYS A 396 17.62 34.61 -56.66
C LYS A 396 16.56 34.56 -55.55
N PHE A 397 16.39 35.73 -54.95
CA PHE A 397 15.74 36.13 -53.69
C PHE A 397 14.18 36.18 -53.70
N LEU A 398 13.60 35.63 -52.60
CA LEU A 398 12.59 36.18 -51.63
C LEU A 398 11.15 36.55 -52.09
N PRO A 399 10.14 36.66 -51.17
CA PRO A 399 10.19 36.60 -49.70
C PRO A 399 9.08 35.77 -48.99
N SER A 400 9.33 35.29 -47.75
CA SER A 400 8.26 35.16 -46.75
C SER A 400 8.78 35.03 -45.32
N LEU A 401 8.54 36.09 -44.54
CA LEU A 401 8.13 36.14 -43.14
C LEU A 401 8.68 35.08 -42.17
N SER A 402 9.54 35.54 -41.27
CA SER A 402 10.08 34.83 -40.12
C SER A 402 9.09 34.71 -38.96
N PRO A 403 9.13 33.58 -38.22
CA PRO A 403 8.98 33.59 -36.77
C PRO A 403 10.32 33.26 -36.10
N LYS A 404 10.62 34.03 -35.05
CA LYS A 404 11.81 33.96 -34.19
C LYS A 404 12.08 32.53 -33.71
N ARG A 405 13.26 31.99 -34.01
CA ARG A 405 13.82 30.83 -33.31
C ARG A 405 14.18 31.27 -31.89
N GLN A 406 13.50 30.74 -30.89
CA GLN A 406 14.00 30.73 -29.52
C GLN A 406 15.22 29.80 -29.49
N GLU A 407 16.36 30.37 -29.12
CA GLU A 407 17.57 29.64 -28.81
C GLU A 407 17.31 28.76 -27.58
N THR A 408 17.33 27.44 -27.77
CA THR A 408 17.43 26.49 -26.67
C THR A 408 18.83 26.62 -26.07
N SER A 409 18.90 27.05 -24.81
CA SER A 409 20.13 27.23 -24.07
C SER A 409 20.87 25.89 -23.93
N CYS A 410 22.10 25.88 -24.44
CA CYS A 410 23.11 24.88 -24.14
C CYS A 410 23.33 24.81 -22.62
N SER A 411 23.15 23.63 -22.01
CA SER A 411 23.39 23.39 -20.59
C SER A 411 24.84 23.72 -20.24
N LYS A 412 25.07 24.69 -19.33
CA LYS A 412 26.39 24.94 -18.75
C LYS A 412 26.83 23.69 -17.99
N GLU A 413 27.99 23.14 -18.32
CA GLU A 413 28.62 22.07 -17.54
C GLU A 413 28.80 22.52 -16.08
N SER A 414 28.41 21.66 -15.13
CA SER A 414 28.49 21.96 -13.71
C SER A 414 29.95 22.15 -13.26
N SER A 415 30.21 23.21 -12.49
CA SER A 415 31.53 23.51 -11.94
C SER A 415 31.92 22.66 -10.72
N SER A 416 31.05 21.74 -10.26
CA SER A 416 31.30 20.85 -9.12
C SER A 416 30.35 19.63 -9.12
N LYS A 417 30.69 18.58 -8.37
CA LYS A 417 29.74 17.50 -8.05
C LYS A 417 28.59 18.02 -7.18
N ASN A 418 27.38 17.47 -7.35
CA ASN A 418 26.18 17.97 -6.67
C ASN A 418 25.99 17.29 -5.31
N PHE A 419 25.44 18.03 -4.36
CA PHE A 419 25.08 17.55 -3.04
C PHE A 419 23.61 17.84 -2.74
N GLU A 420 22.84 16.77 -2.57
CA GLU A 420 21.46 16.79 -2.10
C GLU A 420 21.43 16.60 -0.58
N VAL A 421 20.62 17.43 0.09
CA VAL A 421 20.45 17.35 1.55
C VAL A 421 19.01 16.97 1.92
N CYS A 422 18.84 15.92 2.72
CA CYS A 422 17.53 15.56 3.25
C CYS A 422 17.15 16.42 4.47
N VAL A 423 15.95 16.97 4.44
CA VAL A 423 15.47 17.96 5.41
C VAL A 423 14.01 17.69 5.80
N ASP A 424 13.67 17.92 7.07
CA ASP A 424 12.34 17.69 7.64
C ASP A 424 11.80 18.85 8.48
N SER A 425 12.51 19.98 8.49
CA SER A 425 12.13 21.16 9.26
C SER A 425 12.54 22.45 8.57
N TYR A 426 11.88 23.56 8.96
CA TYR A 426 12.24 24.89 8.50
C TYR A 426 13.73 25.23 8.74
N GLY A 427 14.23 24.92 9.95
CA GLY A 427 15.64 25.16 10.30
C GLY A 427 16.59 24.39 9.40
N SER A 428 16.30 23.11 9.13
CA SER A 428 17.11 22.29 8.24
C SER A 428 17.08 22.78 6.79
N ILE A 429 15.91 23.20 6.27
CA ILE A 429 15.79 23.78 4.92
C ILE A 429 16.68 25.03 4.80
N LYS A 430 16.55 25.97 5.74
CA LYS A 430 17.32 27.21 5.75
C LYS A 430 18.83 26.91 5.79
N ASN A 431 19.26 26.06 6.72
CA ASN A 431 20.66 25.73 6.91
C ASN A 431 21.27 24.98 5.71
N ALA A 432 20.51 24.12 5.04
CA ALA A 432 20.96 23.44 3.83
C ALA A 432 21.21 24.43 2.68
N VAL A 433 20.29 25.40 2.48
CA VAL A 433 20.44 26.45 1.48
C VAL A 433 21.63 27.36 1.80
N GLU A 434 21.74 27.84 3.04
CA GLU A 434 22.86 28.68 3.48
C GLU A 434 24.22 27.97 3.39
N GLY A 435 24.24 26.66 3.64
CA GLY A 435 25.43 25.83 3.48
C GLY A 435 25.83 25.55 2.03
N GLY A 436 24.98 25.90 1.06
CA GLY A 436 25.25 25.75 -0.37
C GLY A 436 24.90 24.37 -0.94
N ALA A 437 23.90 23.68 -0.39
CA ALA A 437 23.33 22.49 -1.02
C ALA A 437 22.84 22.80 -2.44
N ASP A 438 22.93 21.85 -3.37
CA ASP A 438 22.47 22.03 -4.76
C ASP A 438 21.02 21.60 -4.95
N ARG A 439 20.50 20.76 -4.05
CA ARG A 439 19.13 20.25 -4.05
C ARG A 439 18.69 19.87 -2.65
N LEU A 440 17.40 19.97 -2.38
CA LEU A 440 16.78 19.45 -1.16
C LEU A 440 15.97 18.20 -1.47
N GLU A 441 16.06 17.20 -0.60
CA GLU A 441 15.05 16.15 -0.47
C GLU A 441 14.18 16.48 0.76
N LEU A 442 12.94 16.83 0.53
CA LEU A 442 11.98 17.20 1.56
C LEU A 442 11.23 15.97 2.06
N CYS A 443 11.38 15.71 3.36
CA CYS A 443 10.80 14.57 4.05
C CYS A 443 9.97 15.03 5.26
N SER A 444 9.18 14.12 5.81
CA SER A 444 8.81 14.13 7.23
C SER A 444 9.41 12.91 7.94
N ALA A 445 9.45 12.92 9.27
CA ALA A 445 9.87 11.76 10.08
C ALA A 445 11.17 11.08 9.59
N LEU A 446 12.28 11.82 9.51
CA LEU A 446 13.57 11.25 9.07
C LEU A 446 14.06 10.11 9.99
N SER A 447 13.60 10.05 11.24
CA SER A 447 13.85 8.91 12.14
C SER A 447 13.27 7.58 11.64
N GLU A 448 12.26 7.63 10.78
CA GLU A 448 11.61 6.47 10.14
C GLU A 448 12.17 6.20 8.73
N GLY A 449 13.27 6.85 8.36
CA GLY A 449 13.87 6.77 7.02
C GLY A 449 13.24 7.73 6.00
N GLY A 450 12.44 8.71 6.44
CA GLY A 450 11.80 9.71 5.58
C GLY A 450 10.44 9.27 5.05
N LEU A 451 9.44 10.11 5.28
CA LEU A 451 8.04 9.96 4.84
C LEU A 451 7.62 11.17 4.00
N THR A 452 6.45 11.08 3.35
CA THR A 452 5.87 12.19 2.60
C THR A 452 5.78 13.45 3.47
N PRO A 453 6.28 14.61 3.00
CA PRO A 453 6.22 15.85 3.78
C PRO A 453 4.79 16.39 3.85
N SER A 454 4.48 17.13 4.92
CA SER A 454 3.18 17.80 5.01
C SER A 454 3.06 18.94 4.00
N PHE A 455 1.83 19.22 3.57
CA PHE A 455 1.51 20.34 2.67
C PHE A 455 2.14 21.67 3.13
N GLY A 456 2.03 21.97 4.43
CA GLY A 456 2.54 23.22 5.01
C GLY A 456 4.06 23.33 4.90
N LEU A 457 4.77 22.22 5.15
CA LEU A 457 6.23 22.19 5.04
C LEU A 457 6.68 22.29 3.57
N ALA A 458 5.99 21.62 2.64
CA ALA A 458 6.27 21.71 1.20
C ALA A 458 6.07 23.13 0.67
N LYS A 459 4.95 23.77 1.02
CA LYS A 459 4.66 25.16 0.66
C LYS A 459 5.71 26.13 1.21
N LEU A 460 6.14 25.91 2.46
CA LEU A 460 7.19 26.71 3.08
C LEU A 460 8.54 26.51 2.38
N ALA A 461 8.93 25.26 2.11
CA ALA A 461 10.17 24.93 1.41
C ALA A 461 10.24 25.61 0.04
N LYS A 462 9.18 25.52 -0.76
CA LYS A 462 9.11 26.19 -2.08
C LYS A 462 9.14 27.71 -1.99
N LYS A 463 8.68 28.31 -0.89
CA LYS A 463 8.76 29.74 -0.67
C LYS A 463 10.19 30.22 -0.38
N ILE A 464 10.99 29.42 0.32
CA ILE A 464 12.29 29.87 0.86
C ILE A 464 13.51 29.27 0.17
N ALA A 465 13.39 28.10 -0.45
CA ALA A 465 14.50 27.45 -1.14
C ALA A 465 14.66 28.03 -2.54
N THR A 466 15.86 28.53 -2.84
CA THR A 466 16.25 29.02 -4.18
C THR A 466 16.82 27.91 -5.07
N ILE A 467 16.92 26.69 -4.53
CA ILE A 467 17.44 25.49 -5.18
C ILE A 467 16.29 24.48 -5.38
N PRO A 468 16.44 23.51 -6.31
CA PRO A 468 15.41 22.49 -6.53
C PRO A 468 15.03 21.75 -5.24
N VAL A 469 13.74 21.50 -5.07
CA VAL A 469 13.15 20.78 -3.94
C VAL A 469 12.43 19.55 -4.46
N PHE A 470 12.94 18.38 -4.09
CA PHE A 470 12.29 17.11 -4.35
C PHE A 470 11.48 16.70 -3.12
N ALA A 471 10.35 16.04 -3.30
CA ALA A 471 9.55 15.54 -2.19
C ALA A 471 9.60 14.01 -2.11
N MET A 472 9.79 13.48 -0.91
CA MET A 472 9.57 12.06 -0.63
C MET A 472 8.11 11.69 -0.87
N LEU A 473 7.87 10.55 -1.51
CA LEU A 473 6.57 9.88 -1.59
C LEU A 473 6.70 8.56 -0.84
N ARG A 474 6.35 8.57 0.44
CA ARG A 474 6.39 7.39 1.30
C ARG A 474 5.40 7.55 2.44
N ILE A 475 4.31 6.80 2.39
CA ILE A 475 3.15 7.01 3.25
C ILE A 475 3.31 6.48 4.68
N ARG A 476 4.27 5.59 4.92
CA ARG A 476 4.58 4.99 6.23
C ARG A 476 6.01 4.48 6.31
N GLY A 477 6.48 4.31 7.55
CA GLY A 477 7.74 3.64 7.87
C GLY A 477 7.69 2.12 7.61
N GLY A 478 8.82 1.46 7.87
CA GLY A 478 8.98 0.02 7.65
C GLY A 478 9.27 -0.33 6.18
N ASN A 479 8.69 -1.44 5.72
CA ASN A 479 8.94 -2.00 4.38
C ASN A 479 8.43 -1.11 3.23
N PHE A 480 8.83 -1.49 2.01
CA PHE A 480 8.45 -0.81 0.75
C PHE A 480 7.41 -1.58 -0.06
N ILE A 481 6.66 -2.48 0.58
CA ILE A 481 5.61 -3.28 -0.04
C ILE A 481 4.29 -2.60 0.25
N TYR A 482 3.69 -1.99 -0.77
CA TYR A 482 2.50 -1.16 -0.61
C TYR A 482 1.26 -1.87 -1.12
N ASP A 483 0.15 -1.70 -0.39
CA ASP A 483 -1.15 -2.05 -0.92
C ASP A 483 -1.54 -1.08 -2.07
N PRO A 484 -2.37 -1.50 -3.03
CA PRO A 484 -2.82 -0.61 -4.11
C PRO A 484 -3.44 0.70 -3.61
N ASP A 485 -4.22 0.63 -2.52
CA ASP A 485 -4.83 1.82 -1.89
C ASP A 485 -3.77 2.77 -1.29
N GLU A 486 -2.62 2.24 -0.85
CA GLU A 486 -1.49 3.05 -0.37
C GLU A 486 -0.77 3.75 -1.55
N ILE A 487 -0.64 3.07 -2.69
CA ILE A 487 -0.13 3.69 -3.92
C ILE A 487 -1.07 4.81 -4.38
N ASP A 488 -2.38 4.56 -4.39
CA ASP A 488 -3.37 5.55 -4.80
C ASP A 488 -3.32 6.81 -3.91
N ALA A 489 -3.21 6.62 -2.59
CA ALA A 489 -3.03 7.74 -1.68
C ALA A 489 -1.73 8.53 -1.92
N MET A 490 -0.62 7.86 -2.26
CA MET A 490 0.62 8.55 -2.63
C MET A 490 0.52 9.26 -3.98
N LEU A 491 -0.30 8.77 -4.91
CA LEU A 491 -0.57 9.48 -6.18
C LEU A 491 -1.37 10.76 -5.94
N GLU A 492 -2.30 10.78 -4.98
CA GLU A 492 -2.99 12.01 -4.55
C GLU A 492 -2.02 13.01 -3.91
N ASP A 493 -1.18 12.53 -2.97
CA ASP A 493 -0.13 13.36 -2.37
C ASP A 493 0.80 13.97 -3.45
N LEU A 494 1.15 13.17 -4.46
CA LEU A 494 1.94 13.60 -5.60
C LEU A 494 1.25 14.75 -6.35
N GLN A 495 -0.04 14.64 -6.67
CA GLN A 495 -0.75 15.73 -7.37
C GLN A 495 -0.77 17.02 -6.56
N VAL A 496 -1.03 16.91 -5.26
CA VAL A 496 -1.03 18.07 -4.35
C VAL A 496 0.36 18.72 -4.30
N LEU A 497 1.41 17.93 -4.10
CA LEU A 497 2.79 18.42 -4.04
C LEU A 497 3.25 19.01 -5.38
N LYS A 498 2.84 18.42 -6.50
CA LYS A 498 3.10 18.93 -7.84
C LYS A 498 2.45 20.29 -8.06
N SER A 499 1.21 20.49 -7.59
CA SER A 499 0.51 21.78 -7.65
C SER A 499 1.20 22.89 -6.84
N LEU A 500 2.02 22.54 -5.84
CA LEU A 500 2.84 23.49 -5.08
C LEU A 500 4.14 23.89 -5.78
N GLY A 501 4.44 23.32 -6.95
CA GLY A 501 5.66 23.58 -7.71
C GLY A 501 6.88 22.83 -7.19
N ILE A 502 6.71 21.65 -6.59
CA ILE A 502 7.81 20.71 -6.31
C ILE A 502 8.54 20.36 -7.62
N ASP A 503 9.86 20.24 -7.56
CA ASP A 503 10.72 20.11 -8.74
C ASP A 503 11.02 18.65 -9.12
N GLY A 504 10.65 17.70 -8.27
CA GLY A 504 10.84 16.26 -8.48
C GLY A 504 10.36 15.43 -7.31
N PHE A 505 10.35 14.10 -7.49
CA PHE A 505 9.86 13.17 -6.47
C PHE A 505 10.87 12.08 -6.16
N VAL A 506 10.77 11.50 -4.97
CA VAL A 506 11.57 10.38 -4.51
C VAL A 506 10.63 9.25 -4.11
N PHE A 507 10.78 8.06 -4.70
CA PHE A 507 9.87 6.94 -4.50
C PHE A 507 10.59 5.60 -4.72
N GLY A 508 10.07 4.52 -4.16
CA GLY A 508 10.42 3.17 -4.60
C GLY A 508 9.50 2.14 -3.96
N ALA A 509 9.12 1.12 -4.72
CA ALA A 509 8.23 0.07 -4.26
C ALA A 509 8.80 -1.30 -4.59
N LEU A 510 8.58 -2.24 -3.66
CA LEU A 510 8.99 -3.63 -3.77
C LEU A 510 7.77 -4.54 -3.66
N LYS A 511 7.88 -5.71 -4.28
CA LYS A 511 6.95 -6.82 -4.07
C LYS A 511 7.32 -7.56 -2.78
N SER A 512 6.41 -8.40 -2.30
CA SER A 512 6.67 -9.30 -1.16
C SER A 512 7.84 -10.27 -1.39
N SER A 513 8.23 -10.49 -2.64
CA SER A 513 9.44 -11.22 -3.04
C SER A 513 10.74 -10.42 -2.85
N SER A 514 10.68 -9.17 -2.37
CA SER A 514 11.80 -8.22 -2.33
C SER A 514 12.37 -7.85 -3.71
N GLU A 515 11.55 -8.04 -4.74
CA GLU A 515 11.82 -7.61 -6.11
C GLU A 515 11.17 -6.26 -6.40
N LEU A 516 11.57 -5.60 -7.47
CA LEU A 516 11.00 -4.32 -7.88
C LEU A 516 9.50 -4.46 -8.19
N ASP A 517 8.68 -3.59 -7.61
CA ASP A 517 7.29 -3.44 -8.04
C ASP A 517 7.22 -2.52 -9.26
N THR A 518 7.37 -3.13 -10.43
CA THR A 518 7.37 -2.42 -11.71
C THR A 518 6.04 -1.73 -12.01
N ASP A 519 4.90 -2.26 -11.56
CA ASP A 519 3.59 -1.66 -11.81
C ASP A 519 3.43 -0.37 -11.00
N ALA A 520 3.64 -0.45 -9.69
CA ALA A 520 3.60 0.71 -8.80
C ALA A 520 4.58 1.80 -9.25
N CYS A 521 5.80 1.42 -9.62
CA CYS A 521 6.81 2.35 -10.11
C CYS A 521 6.40 3.04 -11.42
N LYS A 522 5.86 2.29 -12.40
CA LYS A 522 5.37 2.88 -13.67
C LYS A 522 4.28 3.92 -13.40
N ARG A 523 3.34 3.60 -12.52
CA ARG A 523 2.23 4.50 -12.16
C ARG A 523 2.73 5.81 -11.56
N VAL A 524 3.67 5.75 -10.61
CA VAL A 524 4.23 6.95 -9.97
C VAL A 524 5.07 7.77 -10.96
N VAL A 525 5.93 7.13 -11.76
CA VAL A 525 6.75 7.84 -12.76
C VAL A 525 5.87 8.53 -13.81
N ALA A 526 4.81 7.85 -14.27
CA ALA A 526 3.86 8.44 -15.21
C ALA A 526 3.11 9.65 -14.61
N ALA A 527 2.64 9.55 -13.36
CA ALA A 527 1.95 10.65 -12.68
C ALA A 527 2.87 11.86 -12.39
N ALA A 528 4.15 11.60 -12.09
CA ALA A 528 5.15 12.64 -11.84
C ALA A 528 5.49 13.45 -13.09
N TYR A 529 5.42 12.84 -14.29
CA TYR A 529 5.81 13.47 -15.55
C TYR A 529 5.18 14.88 -15.74
N PRO A 530 5.95 15.91 -16.14
CA PRO A 530 7.32 15.87 -16.65
C PRO A 530 8.42 15.92 -15.58
N LEU A 531 8.07 15.86 -14.29
CA LEU A 531 9.04 16.01 -13.21
C LEU A 531 9.90 14.73 -13.05
N PRO A 532 11.20 14.88 -12.78
CA PRO A 532 12.10 13.75 -12.54
C PRO A 532 11.75 12.99 -11.26
N VAL A 533 11.94 11.67 -11.29
CA VAL A 533 11.78 10.79 -10.12
C VAL A 533 13.10 10.09 -9.79
N THR A 534 13.43 10.06 -8.50
CA THR A 534 14.57 9.32 -7.93
C THR A 534 14.06 8.01 -7.32
N PHE A 535 14.65 6.87 -7.70
CA PHE A 535 14.41 5.61 -7.00
C PHE A 535 15.19 5.60 -5.69
N HIS A 536 14.52 5.44 -4.56
CA HIS A 536 15.17 5.57 -3.25
C HIS A 536 15.80 4.26 -2.74
N ARG A 537 16.21 4.24 -1.47
CA ARG A 537 16.91 3.14 -0.79
C ARG A 537 16.14 1.83 -0.66
N ALA A 538 14.90 1.72 -1.15
CA ALA A 538 14.29 0.40 -1.40
C ALA A 538 15.21 -0.52 -2.23
N PHE A 539 16.06 0.03 -3.09
CA PHE A 539 17.06 -0.73 -3.84
C PHE A 539 18.02 -1.52 -2.93
N ASP A 540 18.31 -0.98 -1.75
CA ASP A 540 19.25 -1.57 -0.80
C ASP A 540 18.66 -2.84 -0.13
N GLU A 541 17.33 -3.00 -0.13
CA GLU A 541 16.61 -4.14 0.47
C GLU A 541 16.34 -5.28 -0.54
N MET A 542 16.74 -5.12 -1.79
CA MET A 542 16.40 -6.06 -2.86
C MET A 542 17.34 -7.27 -2.88
N THR A 543 16.77 -8.44 -3.18
CA THR A 543 17.51 -9.71 -3.24
C THR A 543 18.04 -10.07 -4.63
N ASN A 544 17.43 -9.53 -5.69
CA ASN A 544 17.82 -9.81 -7.08
C ASN A 544 19.15 -9.15 -7.46
N GLY A 545 19.76 -9.59 -8.58
CA GLY A 545 21.01 -9.01 -9.10
C GLY A 545 20.95 -7.48 -9.21
N PRO A 546 21.90 -6.74 -8.58
CA PRO A 546 21.83 -5.28 -8.51
C PRO A 546 21.96 -4.60 -9.87
N LEU A 547 22.74 -5.18 -10.80
CA LEU A 547 22.94 -4.62 -12.15
C LEU A 547 21.70 -4.80 -13.05
N ASP A 548 21.05 -5.97 -13.01
CA ASP A 548 19.81 -6.21 -13.77
C ASP A 548 18.65 -5.34 -13.24
N THR A 549 18.61 -5.17 -11.91
CA THR A 549 17.67 -4.27 -11.26
C THR A 549 17.89 -2.83 -11.71
N LEU A 550 19.13 -2.38 -11.81
CA LEU A 550 19.48 -1.04 -12.30
C LEU A 550 18.96 -0.82 -13.72
N ASP A 551 19.18 -1.76 -14.65
CA ASP A 551 18.68 -1.62 -16.02
C ASP A 551 17.14 -1.55 -16.05
N THR A 552 16.46 -2.32 -15.19
CA THR A 552 15.00 -2.21 -15.06
C THR A 552 14.56 -0.84 -14.55
N ILE A 553 15.27 -0.26 -13.57
CA ILE A 553 14.99 1.09 -13.05
C ILE A 553 15.20 2.17 -14.13
N ILE A 554 16.22 2.00 -14.99
CA ILE A 554 16.46 2.87 -16.14
C ILE A 554 15.28 2.81 -17.11
N ASP A 555 14.84 1.61 -17.48
CA ASP A 555 13.75 1.40 -18.43
C ASP A 555 12.40 1.93 -17.93
N LEU A 556 12.20 1.96 -16.61
CA LEU A 556 11.03 2.58 -15.97
C LEU A 556 11.02 4.11 -16.04
N GLY A 557 12.13 4.74 -16.42
CA GLY A 557 12.23 6.18 -16.65
C GLY A 557 12.67 7.01 -15.43
N PHE A 558 13.13 6.36 -14.35
CA PHE A 558 13.77 7.07 -13.24
C PHE A 558 15.00 7.84 -13.74
N LYS A 559 15.30 8.95 -13.08
CA LYS A 559 16.46 9.80 -13.43
C LYS A 559 17.63 9.60 -12.49
N ARG A 560 17.37 9.07 -11.30
CA ARG A 560 18.37 8.85 -10.26
C ARG A 560 18.08 7.58 -9.47
N LEU A 561 19.12 6.99 -8.92
CA LEU A 561 19.05 5.91 -7.93
C LEU A 561 19.83 6.34 -6.68
N LEU A 562 19.14 6.44 -5.55
CA LEU A 562 19.73 6.66 -4.22
C LEU A 562 19.96 5.31 -3.55
N THR A 563 21.21 5.01 -3.22
CA THR A 563 21.62 3.70 -2.68
C THR A 563 22.88 3.83 -1.81
N SER A 564 23.01 2.95 -0.84
CA SER A 564 24.24 2.73 -0.07
C SER A 564 25.12 1.62 -0.66
N GLY A 565 24.80 1.12 -1.85
CA GLY A 565 25.44 -0.06 -2.43
C GLY A 565 25.05 -1.35 -1.71
N ARG A 566 23.81 -1.44 -1.20
CA ARG A 566 23.31 -2.59 -0.40
C ARG A 566 24.08 -2.87 0.89
N GLU A 567 24.80 -1.87 1.38
CA GLU A 567 25.55 -1.93 2.65
C GLU A 567 24.97 -0.96 3.69
N LYS A 568 25.48 -1.00 4.92
CA LYS A 568 25.01 -0.11 6.00
C LYS A 568 25.30 1.36 5.72
N SER A 569 26.37 1.64 4.98
CA SER A 569 26.78 2.99 4.58
C SER A 569 27.33 3.01 3.16
N ALA A 570 27.24 4.15 2.47
CA ALA A 570 27.84 4.32 1.14
C ALA A 570 29.37 4.13 1.13
N ALA A 571 30.04 4.33 2.27
CA ALA A 571 31.47 4.06 2.40
C ALA A 571 31.79 2.56 2.37
N GLU A 572 30.93 1.73 2.94
CA GLU A 572 31.06 0.26 2.90
C GLU A 572 30.69 -0.28 1.51
N GLY A 573 29.66 0.27 0.86
CA GLY A 573 29.20 -0.17 -0.46
C GLY A 573 29.97 0.40 -1.66
N VAL A 574 31.17 0.97 -1.45
CA VAL A 574 31.87 1.77 -2.48
C VAL A 574 32.14 1.00 -3.78
N TYR A 575 32.41 -0.31 -3.70
CA TYR A 575 32.70 -1.15 -4.85
C TYR A 575 31.46 -1.33 -5.74
N LEU A 576 30.34 -1.79 -5.15
CA LEU A 576 29.09 -1.94 -5.90
C LEU A 576 28.60 -0.59 -6.44
N LEU A 577 28.77 0.50 -5.68
CA LEU A 577 28.44 1.84 -6.16
C LEU A 577 29.26 2.23 -7.40
N GLY A 578 30.54 1.88 -7.46
CA GLY A 578 31.38 2.06 -8.64
C GLY A 578 30.87 1.28 -9.84
N ASP A 579 30.57 -0.01 -9.66
CA ASP A 579 30.01 -0.86 -10.72
C ASP A 579 28.68 -0.33 -11.25
N LEU A 580 27.82 0.17 -10.36
CA LEU A 580 26.54 0.79 -10.73
C LEU A 580 26.75 2.09 -11.51
N VAL A 581 27.71 2.93 -11.12
CA VAL A 581 28.04 4.19 -11.84
C VAL A 581 28.51 3.87 -13.25
N GLU A 582 29.42 2.89 -13.40
CA GLU A 582 29.92 2.46 -14.70
C GLU A 582 28.81 1.86 -15.56
N ARG A 583 27.99 0.96 -14.99
CA ARG A 583 26.87 0.33 -15.71
C ARG A 583 25.83 1.35 -16.15
N ALA A 584 25.48 2.31 -15.30
CA ALA A 584 24.45 3.31 -15.61
C ALA A 584 24.89 4.27 -16.74
N GLY A 585 26.17 4.68 -16.73
CA GLY A 585 26.69 5.69 -17.66
C GLY A 585 25.90 6.99 -17.57
N ASP A 586 25.53 7.57 -18.70
CA ASP A 586 24.71 8.79 -18.75
C ASP A 586 23.19 8.53 -18.76
N ARG A 587 22.77 7.26 -18.69
CA ARG A 587 21.34 6.87 -18.75
C ARG A 587 20.59 7.19 -17.45
N LEU A 588 21.27 7.09 -16.31
CA LEU A 588 20.72 7.34 -14.98
C LEU A 588 21.84 7.74 -14.01
N VAL A 589 21.56 8.66 -13.10
CA VAL A 589 22.54 9.10 -12.10
C VAL A 589 22.49 8.19 -10.87
N ILE A 590 23.60 7.55 -10.55
CA ILE A 590 23.78 6.89 -9.25
C ILE A 590 24.18 7.94 -8.21
N MET A 591 23.44 7.98 -7.10
CA MET A 591 23.62 8.94 -6.02
C MET A 591 23.93 8.19 -4.72
N PRO A 592 25.21 8.05 -4.34
CA PRO A 592 25.59 7.45 -3.07
C PRO A 592 24.94 8.18 -1.88
N GLY A 593 24.36 7.41 -0.96
CA GLY A 593 23.74 7.92 0.26
C GLY A 593 23.80 6.93 1.42
N ALA A 594 23.29 7.37 2.58
CA ALA A 594 23.45 6.74 3.89
C ALA A 594 24.86 6.85 4.49
N GLY A 595 24.95 7.57 5.62
CA GLY A 595 26.19 7.72 6.39
C GLY A 595 27.23 8.64 5.74
N ILE A 596 26.88 9.44 4.73
CA ILE A 596 27.80 10.42 4.13
C ILE A 596 28.11 11.54 5.16
N THR A 597 29.40 11.74 5.42
CA THR A 597 29.93 12.79 6.30
C THR A 597 31.07 13.55 5.63
N ALA A 598 31.52 14.65 6.25
CA ALA A 598 32.69 15.40 5.76
C ALA A 598 33.98 14.56 5.82
N GLU A 599 34.04 13.54 6.66
CA GLU A 599 35.20 12.69 6.87
C GLU A 599 35.31 11.60 5.80
N ASN A 600 34.18 11.07 5.31
CA ASN A 600 34.18 9.95 4.36
C ASN A 600 33.88 10.35 2.90
N ILE A 601 33.29 11.52 2.65
CA ILE A 601 32.83 11.90 1.31
C ILE A 601 33.96 11.91 0.26
N ALA A 602 35.18 12.29 0.63
CA ALA A 602 36.33 12.26 -0.28
C ALA A 602 36.72 10.83 -0.71
N CYS A 603 36.51 9.84 0.15
CA CYS A 603 36.75 8.43 -0.17
C CYS A 603 35.67 7.91 -1.11
N VAL A 604 34.39 8.10 -0.74
CA VAL A 604 33.24 7.67 -1.54
C VAL A 604 33.28 8.31 -2.92
N CYS A 605 33.58 9.61 -3.01
CA CYS A 605 33.68 10.31 -4.28
C CYS A 605 34.73 9.69 -5.21
N ARG A 606 35.93 9.42 -4.70
CA ARG A 606 37.02 8.85 -5.51
C ARG A 606 36.76 7.39 -5.90
N GLY A 607 36.21 6.60 -4.98
CA GLY A 607 35.95 5.18 -5.21
C GLY A 607 34.80 4.93 -6.19
N THR A 608 33.78 5.78 -6.17
CA THR A 608 32.57 5.60 -7.01
C THR A 608 32.59 6.41 -8.29
N LYS A 609 33.34 7.53 -8.33
CA LYS A 609 33.28 8.55 -9.39
C LYS A 609 31.88 9.15 -9.62
N ALA A 610 30.96 8.99 -8.65
CA ALA A 610 29.61 9.51 -8.76
C ALA A 610 29.58 11.04 -8.95
N LYS A 611 28.53 11.53 -9.65
CA LYS A 611 28.34 12.96 -9.96
C LYS A 611 27.47 13.69 -8.93
N GLU A 612 26.60 12.95 -8.24
CA GLU A 612 25.68 13.48 -7.23
C GLU A 612 25.78 12.65 -5.93
N PHE A 613 25.63 13.28 -4.77
CA PHE A 613 25.72 12.64 -3.45
C PHE A 613 24.57 13.11 -2.56
N HIS A 614 24.17 12.25 -1.62
CA HIS A 614 23.07 12.51 -0.70
C HIS A 614 23.50 12.38 0.77
N GLY A 615 23.10 13.33 1.62
CA GLY A 615 23.35 13.26 3.05
C GLY A 615 22.41 14.12 3.90
N SER A 616 22.44 13.94 5.22
CA SER A 616 21.60 14.73 6.15
C SER A 616 22.33 15.94 6.74
N ALA A 617 23.67 15.85 6.84
CA ALA A 617 24.56 16.86 7.43
C ALA A 617 24.07 17.38 8.80
N LYS A 618 23.42 16.52 9.60
CA LYS A 618 22.86 16.86 10.91
C LYS A 618 23.96 16.92 11.97
N ARG A 619 23.84 17.86 12.92
CA ARG A 619 24.57 17.82 14.19
C ARG A 619 23.67 17.27 15.30
N PRO A 620 24.21 16.47 16.24
CA PRO A 620 23.50 16.20 17.50
C PRO A 620 23.31 17.53 18.23
N THR A 621 22.06 17.95 18.44
CA THR A 621 21.76 19.10 19.29
C THR A 621 21.69 18.59 20.73
N LYS A 622 22.38 19.26 21.66
CA LYS A 622 22.04 19.10 23.09
C LYS A 622 20.69 19.77 23.30
N ALA A 623 19.76 19.09 23.97
CA ALA A 623 18.50 19.69 24.35
C ALA A 623 18.79 21.00 25.11
N LYS A 624 18.03 22.05 24.82
CA LYS A 624 17.91 23.14 25.79
C LYS A 624 17.14 22.56 26.97
N ASP A 625 17.67 22.69 28.17
CA ASP A 625 16.96 22.44 29.41
C ASP A 625 15.83 23.47 29.51
N ASP A 626 14.71 23.17 28.86
CA ASP A 626 13.44 23.79 29.20
C ASP A 626 12.89 22.98 30.37
N ASP A 627 12.64 23.64 31.52
CA ASP A 627 12.08 23.11 32.79
C ASP A 627 10.64 22.55 32.64
N VAL A 628 10.31 21.97 31.50
CA VAL A 628 9.00 21.39 31.18
C VAL A 628 9.16 19.88 31.10
N GLU A 629 8.58 19.21 32.09
CA GLU A 629 8.50 17.75 32.17
C GLU A 629 7.69 17.21 30.98
N VAL A 630 8.39 16.75 29.93
CA VAL A 630 7.78 16.11 28.77
C VAL A 630 7.67 14.62 29.06
N LYS A 631 6.44 14.12 29.18
CA LYS A 631 6.10 12.70 29.50
C LYS A 631 6.37 11.70 28.37
N ILE A 632 7.06 12.11 27.32
CA ILE A 632 7.44 11.29 26.16
C ILE A 632 8.96 11.14 26.22
N GLU A 633 9.48 9.91 26.17
CA GLU A 633 10.92 9.67 26.05
C GLU A 633 11.48 10.49 24.88
N ARG A 634 12.36 11.45 25.19
CA ARG A 634 13.07 12.21 24.16
C ARG A 634 14.29 11.41 23.75
N ASP A 635 14.38 11.09 22.47
CA ASP A 635 15.70 10.93 21.86
C ASP A 635 16.36 12.33 21.84
N ASN A 636 17.65 12.39 22.13
CA ASN A 636 18.36 13.63 22.46
C ASN A 636 18.22 14.73 21.38
N GLY A 637 17.60 15.87 21.74
CA GLY A 637 17.52 17.07 20.89
C GLY A 637 16.71 16.90 19.59
N VAL A 638 16.27 18.00 18.99
CA VAL A 638 15.72 17.95 17.62
C VAL A 638 16.91 18.03 16.66
N PRO A 639 17.22 16.98 15.89
CA PRO A 639 18.40 16.98 15.04
C PRO A 639 18.17 17.88 13.81
N VAL A 640 18.97 18.94 13.70
CA VAL A 640 18.87 19.95 12.63
C VAL A 640 20.10 19.87 11.72
N THR A 641 19.90 20.04 10.42
CA THR A 641 20.99 20.16 9.44
C THR A 641 21.91 21.32 9.80
N ASP A 642 23.22 21.13 9.66
CA ASP A 642 24.21 22.15 9.94
C ASP A 642 24.79 22.77 8.67
N ALA A 643 24.62 24.09 8.52
CA ALA A 643 25.11 24.84 7.37
C ALA A 643 26.64 24.75 7.19
N ILE A 644 27.40 24.71 8.29
CA ILE A 644 28.87 24.59 8.24
C ILE A 644 29.28 23.23 7.70
N THR A 645 28.63 22.17 8.16
CA THR A 645 28.87 20.80 7.67
C THR A 645 28.52 20.66 6.20
N VAL A 646 27.38 21.22 5.75
CA VAL A 646 26.99 21.24 4.33
C VAL A 646 28.06 21.97 3.49
N SER A 647 28.50 23.15 3.94
CA SER A 647 29.54 23.93 3.25
C SER A 647 30.88 23.18 3.17
N ARG A 648 31.26 22.48 4.24
CA ARG A 648 32.47 21.65 4.28
C ARG A 648 32.39 20.49 3.28
N ILE A 649 31.26 19.79 3.21
CA ILE A 649 31.05 18.71 2.22
C ILE A 649 31.12 19.27 0.80
N LYS A 650 30.44 20.39 0.52
CA LYS A 650 30.48 21.06 -0.78
C LYS A 650 31.89 21.45 -1.22
N LYS A 651 32.70 21.96 -0.29
CA LYS A 651 34.11 22.27 -0.56
C LYS A 651 34.89 21.02 -0.97
N ILE A 652 34.74 19.91 -0.23
CA ILE A 652 35.42 18.65 -0.55
C ILE A 652 34.99 18.11 -1.91
N LEU A 653 33.70 18.15 -2.22
CA LEU A 653 33.18 17.71 -3.53
C LEU A 653 33.69 18.56 -4.70
N LYS A 654 33.89 19.87 -4.49
CA LYS A 654 34.54 20.74 -5.47
C LYS A 654 36.01 20.35 -5.68
N GLU A 655 36.76 20.10 -4.62
CA GLU A 655 38.15 19.64 -4.70
C GLU A 655 38.26 18.29 -5.41
N CYS A 656 37.33 17.36 -5.16
CA CYS A 656 37.27 16.08 -5.87
C CYS A 656 37.00 16.27 -7.37
N TRP A 657 36.06 17.14 -7.74
CA TRP A 657 35.77 17.46 -9.14
C TRP A 657 36.98 18.06 -9.87
N GLU A 658 37.68 19.02 -9.24
CA GLU A 658 38.85 19.67 -9.85
C GLU A 658 40.00 18.70 -10.12
N ARG A 659 40.16 17.65 -9.30
CA ARG A 659 41.18 16.60 -9.49
C ARG A 659 40.84 15.57 -10.56
N GLU A 660 39.55 15.41 -10.89
CA GLU A 660 39.07 14.46 -11.90
C GLU A 660 39.04 15.06 -13.32
N LYS A 661 39.31 16.35 -13.49
CA LYS A 661 39.41 16.96 -14.82
C LYS A 661 40.57 16.32 -15.60
N PRO A 662 40.34 15.88 -16.85
CA PRO A 662 41.46 15.53 -17.72
C PRO A 662 42.34 16.78 -17.89
N VAL A 663 43.65 16.61 -17.65
CA VAL A 663 44.68 17.65 -17.83
C VAL A 663 44.81 18.03 -19.29
#